data_AF-A0AAD7N8M8-F1
#
_entry.id   AF-A0AAD7N8M8-F1
#
_cell.length_a   1.000
_cell.length_b   1.000
_cell.length_c   1.000
_cell.angle_alpha   90.00
_cell.angle_beta   90.00
_cell.angle_gamma   90.00
#
_symmetry.space_group_name_H-M   'P 1'
#
loop_
_entity.id
_entity.type
_entity.pdbx_description
1 polymer ?
#
loop_
_entity_poly.entity_id
_entity_poly.type
_entity_poly.pdbx_seq_one_letter_code
_entity_poly.pdbx_strand_id
1 'polypeptide(L)'
;MPRQQTIMEVRLENISKCVTITVDTFDILVNTLKIHGIEAMVNTTQSLLKFVQTIKQDKNECAELMEQTHNILNAIIGVYVKSDTGIELPPSTLREIANFTQTLHKIYTFIEAQQSGSKVKKFFRQGELNGLLKDCKTGLQEGIKFFQIKSSDIMSTAREMEEQAQIRHQEVLNAIETISSSDSASSISRMYSGSYASSNSISMLPAEPKIFHGRESELADILKHFEQSTPRIAILGAGGMGKTSLAQAVLHHEEVVIKYQGNRLFVACDTAASKVELAGLIGAHLGMKLGKDLTRTVLDRLSEGSPTLLILDNLETVWEPAESRKEVEEFLSLLTDIASLALMITMRGAERPSKVQWTRPFLPSLEPLAQEAARKVFIAIAEDRHPMEEIDQVLHLTDNMPLSINLLAHAVDVEGTTAILSRWQREHTSVISEGYDQRSNLESSILLSLESPRITSTPHSQELLGLLSILPDGLSDVELKQSNFAIQDILDCKRALLRTALAYVDDHKRLKALVPIREYMAKFRPPTDEMIGPLFKHFQELLQVYLADAGKQSSALYVERLTSNYTNIQNIIQNGLHPGHPNLADSISCTSHFIRFSGHIGNEVIPLMDKAISLLPFSEDHRAKVSFTVRLFGTYRSYSIRHPEALIAQTLEWLKTLDDPDLEATFYTNLGNYYSDLDIPAALKYCQMGLSLAKSHGNIIGQSAILARFSWIKLQTGDYITAQAYAQEAQRLAKKSGDLQREARGLYAEALCCQMLGDYRECIFLVRRASALLELCGLSQGDLNHALMNCQAEVHVLKSEYAYACALHTQVLQTYRGGQLYYEGLSSMNIAAVEVPMGVSCEVIQEKIYVSQTMFNKIGGQPMMLTACDVIQADLNLREGDMSCSLFCKCLKAGLGQDSEIVSYCLERLADVTRWSPHHDPSWSIILLAHSLRAKENLRIYKALQFIGDVYLMQNDEVTAVSLFTVALEGFTYMDVHCSRAECMIRLGDMAKKNGDLLKALELWETAKPLFERSSQAKRVQDIDERVGSISEETKEQHCQNLARLAELNVPVGKVEEVDSDTEELGLEEEQVKLITV
;
A
#
# COMPACT_ATOMS: atom_id res chain seq x y z
N MET A 1 -35.23 -36.20 47.53
CA MET A 1 -35.83 -34.87 47.36
C MET A 1 -34.89 -33.67 47.56
N PRO A 2 -33.87 -33.64 48.45
CA PRO A 2 -33.04 -32.42 48.59
C PRO A 2 -32.15 -32.14 47.36
N ARG A 3 -31.66 -33.17 46.64
CA ARG A 3 -30.86 -32.99 45.40
C ARG A 3 -31.59 -32.28 44.26
N GLN A 4 -32.90 -32.51 44.06
CA GLN A 4 -33.67 -31.83 43.00
C GLN A 4 -33.93 -30.35 43.34
N GLN A 5 -34.10 -30.03 44.62
CA GLN A 5 -34.29 -28.65 45.07
C GLN A 5 -33.00 -27.81 44.90
N THR A 6 -31.83 -28.40 45.16
CA THR A 6 -30.52 -27.74 44.97
C THR A 6 -30.16 -27.54 43.48
N ILE A 7 -30.40 -28.55 42.62
CA ILE A 7 -30.18 -28.42 41.16
C ILE A 7 -31.11 -27.33 40.58
N MET A 8 -32.33 -27.23 41.09
CA MET A 8 -33.32 -26.25 40.64
C MET A 8 -32.97 -24.81 41.07
N GLU A 9 -32.42 -24.63 42.28
CA GLU A 9 -31.93 -23.32 42.72
C GLU A 9 -30.70 -22.86 41.92
N VAL A 10 -29.79 -23.78 41.61
CA VAL A 10 -28.64 -23.50 40.74
C VAL A 10 -29.09 -23.16 39.31
N ARG A 11 -30.09 -23.87 38.76
CA ARG A 11 -30.64 -23.59 37.42
C ARG A 11 -31.31 -22.21 37.36
N LEU A 12 -32.10 -21.84 38.37
CA LEU A 12 -32.71 -20.51 38.46
C LEU A 12 -31.67 -19.40 38.64
N GLU A 13 -30.62 -19.65 39.42
CA GLU A 13 -29.53 -18.69 39.61
C GLU A 13 -28.73 -18.48 38.31
N ASN A 14 -28.45 -19.55 37.58
CA ASN A 14 -27.76 -19.50 36.29
C ASN A 14 -28.61 -18.79 35.22
N ILE A 15 -29.90 -19.12 35.11
CA ILE A 15 -30.82 -18.43 34.19
C ILE A 15 -30.96 -16.96 34.58
N SER A 16 -31.05 -16.66 35.89
CA SER A 16 -31.08 -15.27 36.36
C SER A 16 -29.80 -14.51 35.98
N LYS A 17 -28.62 -15.11 36.10
CA LYS A 17 -27.34 -14.49 35.68
C LYS A 17 -27.29 -14.27 34.18
N CYS A 18 -27.69 -15.25 33.37
CA CYS A 18 -27.75 -15.12 31.91
C CYS A 18 -28.73 -14.02 31.47
N VAL A 19 -29.90 -13.94 32.10
CA VAL A 19 -30.90 -12.90 31.81
C VAL A 19 -30.40 -11.52 32.24
N THR A 20 -29.73 -11.37 33.39
CA THR A 20 -29.09 -10.11 33.79
C THR A 20 -28.07 -9.64 32.76
N ILE A 21 -27.15 -10.53 32.35
CA ILE A 21 -26.11 -10.22 31.36
C ILE A 21 -26.74 -9.82 30.03
N THR A 22 -27.77 -10.56 29.59
CA THR A 22 -28.51 -10.26 28.35
C THR A 22 -29.16 -8.89 28.45
N VAL A 23 -29.87 -8.62 29.54
CA VAL A 23 -30.53 -7.34 29.81
C VAL A 23 -29.55 -6.17 29.85
N ASP A 24 -28.40 -6.31 30.50
CA ASP A 24 -27.38 -5.26 30.57
C ASP A 24 -26.78 -4.99 29.18
N THR A 25 -26.57 -6.05 28.41
CA THR A 25 -26.15 -5.97 26.99
C THR A 25 -27.20 -5.25 26.15
N PHE A 26 -28.48 -5.52 26.39
CA PHE A 26 -29.59 -4.86 25.70
C PHE A 26 -29.79 -3.41 26.13
N ASP A 27 -29.60 -3.05 27.39
CA ASP A 27 -29.64 -1.66 27.85
C ASP A 27 -28.54 -0.84 27.16
N ILE A 28 -27.37 -1.44 26.96
CA ILE A 28 -26.28 -0.85 26.16
C ILE A 28 -26.72 -0.69 24.69
N LEU A 29 -27.33 -1.72 24.08
CA LEU A 29 -27.82 -1.68 22.70
C LEU A 29 -28.96 -0.67 22.48
N VAL A 30 -29.91 -0.58 23.41
CA VAL A 30 -31.05 0.37 23.36
C VAL A 30 -30.57 1.81 23.40
N ASN A 31 -29.63 2.10 24.30
CA ASN A 31 -29.02 3.43 24.41
C ASN A 31 -28.17 3.79 23.18
N THR A 32 -27.68 2.77 22.47
CA THR A 32 -26.84 2.94 21.26
C THR A 32 -27.67 3.02 19.96
N LEU A 33 -28.78 2.27 19.85
CA LEU A 33 -29.54 2.10 18.61
C LEU A 33 -30.88 2.87 18.57
N LYS A 34 -31.36 3.39 19.71
CA LYS A 34 -32.60 4.19 19.85
C LYS A 34 -33.85 3.58 19.21
N ILE A 35 -34.00 2.26 19.28
CA ILE A 35 -35.17 1.55 18.72
C ILE A 35 -36.34 1.60 19.73
N HIS A 36 -37.42 2.30 19.36
CA HIS A 36 -38.63 2.38 20.20
C HIS A 36 -39.34 1.02 20.30
N GLY A 37 -39.45 0.50 21.52
CA GLY A 37 -40.09 -0.79 21.84
C GLY A 37 -39.18 -1.76 22.60
N ILE A 38 -37.89 -1.79 22.25
CA ILE A 38 -36.90 -2.66 22.92
C ILE A 38 -36.64 -2.17 24.35
N GLU A 39 -36.57 -0.85 24.57
CA GLU A 39 -36.45 -0.25 25.91
C GLU A 39 -37.57 -0.72 26.87
N ALA A 40 -38.81 -0.81 26.39
CA ALA A 40 -39.93 -1.29 27.20
C ALA A 40 -39.79 -2.78 27.52
N MET A 41 -39.28 -3.59 26.59
CA MET A 41 -39.02 -5.01 26.80
C MET A 41 -37.89 -5.26 27.80
N VAL A 42 -36.81 -4.48 27.73
CA VAL A 42 -35.67 -4.57 28.67
C VAL A 42 -36.10 -4.20 30.08
N ASN A 43 -36.79 -3.07 30.25
CA ASN A 43 -37.33 -2.64 31.53
C ASN A 43 -38.32 -3.65 32.14
N THR A 44 -39.15 -4.27 31.30
CA THR A 44 -40.12 -5.29 31.76
C THR A 44 -39.42 -6.60 32.13
N THR A 45 -38.36 -6.99 31.41
CA THR A 45 -37.55 -8.18 31.70
C THR A 45 -36.72 -8.01 32.99
N GLN A 46 -36.14 -6.83 33.21
CA GLN A 46 -35.48 -6.45 34.47
C GLN A 46 -36.42 -6.56 35.67
N SER A 47 -37.67 -6.17 35.47
CA SER A 47 -38.68 -6.17 36.52
C SER A 47 -39.19 -7.58 36.83
N LEU A 48 -39.40 -8.41 35.81
CA LEU A 48 -39.65 -9.85 35.94
C LEU A 48 -38.50 -10.58 36.65
N LEU A 49 -37.26 -10.20 36.35
CA LEU A 49 -36.06 -10.75 36.97
C LEU A 49 -36.01 -10.51 38.49
N LYS A 50 -36.24 -9.26 38.92
CA LYS A 50 -36.34 -8.90 40.34
C LYS A 50 -37.48 -9.64 41.06
N PHE A 51 -38.57 -9.94 40.34
CA PHE A 51 -39.72 -10.66 40.90
C PHE A 51 -39.48 -12.16 41.07
N VAL A 52 -38.90 -12.85 40.09
CA VAL A 52 -38.62 -14.30 40.22
C VAL A 52 -37.64 -14.57 41.36
N GLN A 53 -36.73 -13.64 41.63
CA GLN A 53 -35.83 -13.68 42.80
C GLN A 53 -36.58 -13.58 44.14
N THR A 54 -37.83 -13.11 44.17
CA THR A 54 -38.63 -12.92 45.40
C THR A 54 -39.70 -14.01 45.63
N ILE A 55 -40.01 -14.86 44.65
CA ILE A 55 -41.05 -15.91 44.79
C ILE A 55 -40.48 -17.21 45.38
N LYS A 56 -41.20 -17.81 46.33
CA LYS A 56 -40.85 -19.11 46.96
C LYS A 56 -41.61 -20.34 46.42
N GLN A 57 -42.72 -20.18 45.68
CA GLN A 57 -43.54 -21.27 45.10
C GLN A 57 -43.70 -21.10 43.58
N ASP A 58 -43.95 -22.18 42.82
CA ASP A 58 -44.08 -22.17 41.33
C ASP A 58 -42.80 -21.73 40.57
N LYS A 59 -41.63 -22.08 41.14
CA LYS A 59 -40.28 -21.82 40.61
C LYS A 59 -40.06 -22.40 39.19
N ASN A 60 -40.67 -23.54 38.85
CA ASN A 60 -40.49 -24.18 37.54
C ASN A 60 -41.15 -23.41 36.40
N GLU A 61 -42.39 -22.94 36.60
CA GLU A 61 -43.11 -22.17 35.59
C GLU A 61 -42.45 -20.80 35.38
N CYS A 62 -41.93 -20.19 36.45
CA CYS A 62 -41.15 -18.96 36.37
C CYS A 62 -39.81 -19.14 35.65
N ALA A 63 -39.09 -20.23 35.92
CA ALA A 63 -37.83 -20.54 35.23
C ALA A 63 -38.04 -20.79 33.74
N GLU A 64 -39.09 -21.52 33.38
CA GLU A 64 -39.44 -21.79 31.98
C GLU A 64 -39.88 -20.51 31.25
N LEU A 65 -40.63 -19.62 31.92
CA LEU A 65 -41.00 -18.31 31.39
C LEU A 65 -39.77 -17.42 31.15
N MET A 66 -38.79 -17.44 32.06
CA MET A 66 -37.52 -16.71 31.91
C MET A 66 -36.66 -17.25 30.79
N GLU A 67 -36.55 -18.58 30.68
CA GLU A 67 -35.81 -19.26 29.61
C GLU A 67 -36.42 -18.94 28.24
N GLN A 68 -37.75 -18.94 28.12
CA GLN A 68 -38.45 -18.56 26.90
C GLN A 68 -38.27 -17.08 26.55
N THR A 69 -38.31 -16.19 27.55
CA THR A 69 -38.07 -14.76 27.35
C THR A 69 -36.64 -14.49 26.88
N HIS A 70 -35.65 -15.19 27.45
CA HIS A 70 -34.25 -15.14 27.02
C HIS A 70 -34.08 -15.65 25.58
N ASN A 71 -34.68 -16.78 25.25
CA ASN A 71 -34.59 -17.37 23.91
C ASN A 71 -35.21 -16.47 22.83
N ILE A 72 -36.30 -15.76 23.14
CA ILE A 72 -36.92 -14.80 22.22
C ILE A 72 -36.06 -13.55 22.06
N LEU A 73 -35.48 -13.04 23.16
CA LEU A 73 -34.53 -11.92 23.08
C LEU A 73 -33.32 -12.28 22.20
N ASN A 74 -32.78 -13.49 22.34
CA ASN A 74 -31.69 -13.99 21.49
C ASN A 74 -32.14 -14.23 20.03
N ALA A 75 -33.37 -14.70 19.80
CA ALA A 75 -33.90 -14.85 18.45
C ALA A 75 -34.10 -13.49 17.76
N ILE A 76 -34.55 -12.47 18.49
CA ILE A 76 -34.67 -11.09 18.00
C ILE A 76 -33.27 -10.52 17.69
N ILE A 77 -32.27 -10.76 18.55
CA ILE A 77 -30.85 -10.44 18.25
C ILE A 77 -30.41 -11.16 16.97
N GLY A 78 -30.66 -12.46 16.86
CA GLY A 78 -30.25 -13.25 15.70
C GLY A 78 -30.87 -12.76 14.40
N VAL A 79 -32.12 -12.31 14.42
CA VAL A 79 -32.79 -11.70 13.26
C VAL A 79 -32.18 -10.33 12.95
N TYR A 80 -31.94 -9.48 13.94
CA TYR A 80 -31.42 -8.13 13.72
C TYR A 80 -29.93 -8.08 13.34
N VAL A 81 -29.13 -9.02 13.85
CA VAL A 81 -27.71 -9.19 13.56
C VAL A 81 -27.49 -9.83 12.19
N LYS A 82 -28.47 -10.60 11.67
CA LYS A 82 -28.37 -11.29 10.37
C LYS A 82 -29.19 -10.64 9.24
N SER A 83 -30.13 -9.74 9.53
CA SER A 83 -30.86 -8.99 8.49
C SER A 83 -30.04 -7.79 8.03
N ASP A 84 -29.16 -8.03 7.05
CA ASP A 84 -28.15 -7.12 6.51
C ASP A 84 -28.71 -5.97 5.63
N THR A 85 -29.97 -5.59 5.83
CA THR A 85 -30.60 -4.48 5.10
C THR A 85 -31.49 -3.72 6.06
N GLY A 86 -31.43 -2.38 6.03
CA GLY A 86 -32.32 -1.49 6.79
C GLY A 86 -33.78 -1.55 6.33
N ILE A 87 -34.36 -2.75 6.30
CA ILE A 87 -35.80 -2.97 6.14
C ILE A 87 -36.43 -2.56 7.46
N GLU A 88 -37.27 -1.52 7.45
CA GLU A 88 -38.21 -1.31 8.54
C GLU A 88 -38.97 -2.61 8.77
N LEU A 89 -38.87 -3.16 9.99
CA LEU A 89 -39.62 -4.35 10.39
C LEU A 89 -41.06 -4.20 9.91
N PRO A 90 -41.62 -5.17 9.16
CA PRO A 90 -42.98 -5.06 8.62
C PRO A 90 -43.94 -4.58 9.72
N PRO A 91 -44.94 -3.73 9.42
CA PRO A 91 -45.88 -3.24 10.42
C PRO A 91 -46.57 -4.37 11.22
N SER A 92 -46.66 -5.57 10.65
CA SER A 92 -47.07 -6.79 11.35
C SER A 92 -46.06 -7.25 12.41
N THR A 93 -44.76 -7.26 12.11
CA THR A 93 -43.68 -7.59 13.06
C THR A 93 -43.55 -6.57 14.18
N LEU A 94 -43.69 -5.27 13.90
CA LEU A 94 -43.76 -4.23 14.94
C LEU A 94 -45.00 -4.37 15.82
N ARG A 95 -46.13 -4.78 15.25
CA ARG A 95 -47.38 -5.07 15.98
C ARG A 95 -47.26 -6.31 16.87
N GLU A 96 -46.54 -7.34 16.41
CA GLU A 96 -46.22 -8.54 17.19
C GLU A 96 -45.27 -8.22 18.36
N ILE A 97 -44.21 -7.43 18.13
CA ILE A 97 -43.33 -6.93 19.20
C ILE A 97 -44.12 -6.08 20.21
N ALA A 98 -45.06 -5.26 19.75
CA ALA A 98 -45.96 -4.50 20.61
C ALA A 98 -46.92 -5.40 21.41
N ASN A 99 -47.50 -6.44 20.80
CA ASN A 99 -48.34 -7.45 21.47
C ASN A 99 -47.54 -8.24 22.52
N PHE A 100 -46.29 -8.60 22.20
CA PHE A 100 -45.37 -9.26 23.11
C PHE A 100 -45.03 -8.37 24.31
N THR A 101 -44.66 -7.12 24.04
CA THR A 101 -44.41 -6.10 25.06
C THR A 101 -45.65 -5.86 25.94
N GLN A 102 -46.85 -5.85 25.36
CA GLN A 102 -48.11 -5.72 26.08
C GLN A 102 -48.40 -6.95 26.96
N THR A 103 -48.03 -8.14 26.51
CA THR A 103 -48.16 -9.39 27.27
C THR A 103 -47.22 -9.39 28.47
N LEU A 104 -45.93 -9.06 28.26
CA LEU A 104 -44.96 -8.88 29.33
C LEU A 104 -45.40 -7.79 30.32
N HIS A 105 -45.97 -6.68 29.83
CA HIS A 105 -46.48 -5.61 30.67
C HIS A 105 -47.70 -6.01 31.50
N LYS A 106 -48.61 -6.83 30.96
CA LYS A 106 -49.74 -7.43 31.72
C LYS A 106 -49.25 -8.35 32.82
N ILE A 107 -48.21 -9.14 32.55
CA ILE A 107 -47.55 -9.99 33.55
C ILE A 107 -46.95 -9.10 34.65
N TYR A 108 -46.20 -8.07 34.28
CA TYR A 108 -45.61 -7.12 35.23
C TYR A 108 -46.66 -6.39 36.09
N THR A 109 -47.72 -5.84 35.49
CA THR A 109 -48.78 -5.13 36.24
C THR A 109 -49.57 -6.04 37.15
N PHE A 110 -49.82 -7.30 36.74
CA PHE A 110 -50.42 -8.31 37.61
C PHE A 110 -49.53 -8.62 38.82
N ILE A 111 -48.21 -8.69 38.61
CA ILE A 111 -47.19 -8.96 39.63
C ILE A 111 -47.04 -7.78 40.60
N GLU A 112 -47.00 -6.55 40.10
CA GLU A 112 -46.89 -5.32 40.87
C GLU A 112 -48.10 -5.13 41.80
N ALA A 113 -49.30 -5.49 41.32
CA ALA A 113 -50.53 -5.47 42.11
C ALA A 113 -50.50 -6.41 43.34
N GLN A 114 -49.66 -7.46 43.35
CA GLN A 114 -49.48 -8.37 44.49
C GLN A 114 -48.54 -7.81 45.58
N GLN A 115 -47.61 -6.91 45.24
CA GLN A 115 -46.61 -6.37 46.17
C GLN A 115 -47.07 -5.11 46.90
N SER A 116 -47.96 -4.30 46.30
CA SER A 116 -48.54 -3.13 46.97
C SER A 116 -49.55 -3.58 48.04
N GLY A 117 -49.13 -3.63 49.30
CA GLY A 117 -49.88 -4.16 50.45
C GLY A 117 -51.20 -3.47 50.83
N SER A 118 -51.99 -2.97 49.88
CA SER A 118 -53.36 -2.52 50.14
C SER A 118 -54.31 -3.73 50.19
N LYS A 119 -55.44 -3.56 50.89
CA LYS A 119 -56.37 -4.62 51.36
C LYS A 119 -57.14 -5.39 50.26
N VAL A 120 -56.50 -5.77 49.15
CA VAL A 120 -57.04 -6.69 48.14
C VAL A 120 -56.28 -8.00 48.20
N LYS A 121 -56.15 -8.57 49.41
CA LYS A 121 -55.72 -9.97 49.59
C LYS A 121 -56.83 -10.99 49.26
N LYS A 122 -57.83 -10.60 48.47
CA LYS A 122 -58.98 -11.43 48.12
C LYS A 122 -59.48 -11.09 46.73
N PHE A 123 -59.40 -12.10 45.87
CA PHE A 123 -60.09 -12.31 44.59
C PHE A 123 -59.19 -12.39 43.36
N PHE A 124 -58.23 -13.32 43.33
CA PHE A 124 -57.97 -14.13 42.14
C PHE A 124 -57.59 -15.54 42.62
N ARG A 125 -58.25 -16.58 42.10
CA ARG A 125 -58.03 -17.97 42.53
C ARG A 125 -56.72 -18.47 41.91
N GLN A 126 -56.00 -19.37 42.59
CA GLN A 126 -54.76 -20.01 42.09
C GLN A 126 -54.87 -20.53 40.63
N GLY A 127 -56.08 -20.93 40.19
CA GLY A 127 -56.36 -21.35 38.82
C GLY A 127 -56.30 -20.23 37.77
N GLU A 128 -56.48 -18.97 38.14
CA GLU A 128 -56.35 -17.82 37.23
C GLU A 128 -54.88 -17.44 37.01
N LEU A 129 -54.00 -17.62 38.02
CA LEU A 129 -52.54 -17.45 37.86
C LEU A 129 -51.97 -18.51 36.91
N ASN A 130 -52.32 -19.78 37.13
CA ASN A 130 -51.88 -20.87 36.27
C ASN A 130 -52.49 -20.76 34.86
N GLY A 131 -53.71 -20.21 34.75
CA GLY A 131 -54.33 -19.85 33.48
C GLY A 131 -53.51 -18.78 32.74
N LEU A 132 -53.17 -17.68 33.43
CA LEU A 132 -52.36 -16.60 32.85
C LEU A 132 -50.95 -17.06 32.46
N LEU A 133 -50.27 -17.83 33.30
CA LEU A 133 -48.94 -18.38 32.99
C LEU A 133 -49.00 -19.33 31.79
N LYS A 134 -50.05 -20.14 31.67
CA LYS A 134 -50.27 -21.03 30.54
C LYS A 134 -50.60 -20.27 29.25
N ASP A 135 -51.43 -19.23 29.32
CA ASP A 135 -51.73 -18.36 28.18
C ASP A 135 -50.47 -17.60 27.72
N CYS A 136 -49.64 -17.15 28.66
CA CYS A 136 -48.36 -16.52 28.38
C CYS A 136 -47.37 -17.49 27.72
N LYS A 137 -47.26 -18.72 28.24
CA LYS A 137 -46.45 -19.80 27.63
C LYS A 137 -46.89 -20.11 26.21
N THR A 138 -48.20 -20.14 25.96
CA THR A 138 -48.77 -20.41 24.63
C THR A 138 -48.42 -19.27 23.67
N GLY A 139 -48.61 -18.01 24.07
CA GLY A 139 -48.23 -16.85 23.26
C GLY A 139 -46.73 -16.74 22.97
N LEU A 140 -45.88 -17.10 23.95
CA LEU A 140 -44.42 -17.18 23.78
C LEU A 140 -44.01 -18.24 22.75
N GLN A 141 -44.64 -19.42 22.79
CA GLN A 141 -44.36 -20.53 21.87
C GLN A 141 -44.82 -20.25 20.43
N GLU A 142 -45.95 -19.56 20.26
CA GLU A 142 -46.43 -19.12 18.94
C GLU A 142 -45.48 -18.08 18.32
N GLY A 143 -44.97 -17.14 19.13
CA GLY A 143 -43.96 -16.17 18.70
C GLY A 143 -42.66 -16.83 18.23
N ILE A 144 -42.14 -17.81 18.98
CA ILE A 144 -40.92 -18.55 18.62
C ILE A 144 -41.09 -19.29 17.28
N LYS A 145 -42.21 -20.01 17.09
CA LYS A 145 -42.48 -20.71 15.82
C LYS A 145 -42.56 -19.77 14.63
N PHE A 146 -43.14 -18.59 14.80
CA PHE A 146 -43.25 -17.60 13.73
C PHE A 146 -41.88 -17.04 13.30
N PHE A 147 -40.99 -16.72 14.26
CA PHE A 147 -39.64 -16.25 13.94
C PHE A 147 -38.77 -17.34 13.30
N GLN A 148 -38.94 -18.60 13.71
CA GLN A 148 -38.24 -19.75 13.12
C GLN A 148 -38.67 -20.01 11.66
N ILE A 149 -39.97 -19.93 11.34
CA ILE A 149 -40.51 -20.16 9.99
C ILE A 149 -40.08 -19.04 9.01
N LYS A 150 -40.03 -17.78 9.44
CA LYS A 150 -39.57 -16.69 8.54
C LYS A 150 -38.06 -16.63 8.34
N SER A 151 -37.28 -17.21 9.25
CA SER A 151 -35.83 -17.36 9.09
C SER A 151 -35.48 -18.29 7.93
N SER A 152 -36.31 -19.29 7.60
CA SER A 152 -36.04 -20.22 6.48
C SER A 152 -36.38 -19.61 5.12
N ASP A 153 -37.45 -18.83 5.00
CA ASP A 153 -37.84 -18.19 3.73
C ASP A 153 -36.82 -17.12 3.27
N ILE A 154 -36.26 -16.36 4.21
CA ILE A 154 -35.23 -15.35 3.92
C ILE A 154 -33.92 -16.01 3.46
N MET A 155 -33.57 -17.16 4.04
CA MET A 155 -32.39 -17.94 3.66
C MET A 155 -32.52 -18.60 2.28
N SER A 156 -33.72 -19.03 1.88
CA SER A 156 -33.96 -19.62 0.54
C SER A 156 -33.84 -18.59 -0.59
N THR A 157 -34.36 -17.38 -0.36
CA THR A 157 -34.29 -16.29 -1.35
C THR A 157 -32.87 -15.72 -1.46
N ALA A 158 -32.13 -15.68 -0.34
CA ALA A 158 -30.71 -15.32 -0.34
C ALA A 158 -29.85 -16.40 -1.04
N ARG A 159 -30.12 -17.70 -0.80
CA ARG A 159 -29.43 -18.80 -1.49
C ARG A 159 -29.67 -18.80 -3.00
N GLU A 160 -30.87 -18.58 -3.50
CA GLU A 160 -31.13 -18.53 -4.94
C GLU A 160 -30.44 -17.33 -5.64
N MET A 161 -30.31 -16.20 -4.93
CA MET A 161 -29.61 -15.01 -5.42
C MET A 161 -28.08 -15.14 -5.33
N GLU A 162 -27.59 -15.82 -4.30
CA GLU A 162 -26.20 -16.16 -4.08
C GLU A 162 -25.75 -17.24 -5.06
N GLU A 163 -26.54 -18.27 -5.34
CA GLU A 163 -26.24 -19.35 -6.29
C GLU A 163 -26.16 -18.84 -7.75
N GLN A 164 -27.01 -17.90 -8.16
CA GLN A 164 -26.91 -17.22 -9.47
C GLN A 164 -25.67 -16.31 -9.60
N ALA A 165 -25.19 -15.75 -8.48
CA ALA A 165 -23.94 -14.99 -8.42
C ALA A 165 -22.71 -15.92 -8.33
N GLN A 166 -22.82 -17.03 -7.59
CA GLN A 166 -21.82 -18.08 -7.39
C GLN A 166 -21.54 -18.81 -8.70
N ILE A 167 -22.55 -19.11 -9.53
CA ILE A 167 -22.34 -19.82 -10.82
C ILE A 167 -21.54 -18.96 -11.80
N ARG A 168 -21.83 -17.66 -11.93
CA ARG A 168 -21.02 -16.73 -12.75
C ARG A 168 -19.66 -16.41 -12.13
N HIS A 169 -19.53 -16.54 -10.81
CA HIS A 169 -18.30 -16.33 -10.05
C HIS A 169 -17.38 -17.56 -10.10
N GLN A 170 -17.92 -18.78 -10.05
CA GLN A 170 -17.22 -20.05 -10.13
C GLN A 170 -16.62 -20.27 -11.52
N GLU A 171 -17.21 -19.73 -12.59
CA GLU A 171 -16.59 -19.73 -13.93
C GLU A 171 -15.30 -18.88 -13.98
N VAL A 172 -15.25 -17.78 -13.23
CA VAL A 172 -14.05 -16.91 -13.11
C VAL A 172 -13.05 -17.49 -12.10
N LEU A 173 -13.52 -18.04 -10.98
CA LEU A 173 -12.69 -18.74 -10.00
C LEU A 173 -12.08 -20.01 -10.58
N ASN A 174 -12.80 -20.80 -11.38
CA ASN A 174 -12.24 -21.97 -12.06
C ASN A 174 -11.13 -21.56 -13.02
N ALA A 175 -11.22 -20.40 -13.68
CA ALA A 175 -10.13 -19.87 -14.51
C ALA A 175 -8.90 -19.44 -13.68
N ILE A 176 -9.10 -18.96 -12.44
CA ILE A 176 -8.04 -18.52 -11.51
C ILE A 176 -7.46 -19.72 -10.72
N GLU A 177 -8.26 -20.70 -10.33
CA GLU A 177 -7.85 -21.95 -9.69
C GLU A 177 -7.12 -22.88 -10.66
N THR A 178 -7.45 -22.88 -11.95
CA THR A 178 -6.65 -23.59 -12.96
C THR A 178 -5.23 -23.01 -13.08
N ILE A 179 -5.05 -21.73 -12.74
CA ILE A 179 -3.73 -21.07 -12.65
C ILE A 179 -3.06 -21.34 -11.29
N SER A 180 -3.85 -21.50 -10.23
CA SER A 180 -3.36 -21.59 -8.83
C SER A 180 -3.18 -23.02 -8.30
N SER A 181 -3.74 -24.05 -8.95
CA SER A 181 -3.74 -25.45 -8.50
C SER A 181 -2.55 -26.30 -8.99
N SER A 182 -1.54 -25.69 -9.64
CA SER A 182 -0.26 -26.39 -9.86
C SER A 182 0.58 -26.36 -8.59
N ASP A 183 0.28 -27.31 -7.73
CA ASP A 183 0.93 -27.59 -6.46
C ASP A 183 2.41 -27.93 -6.67
N SER A 184 3.26 -26.91 -6.58
CA SER A 184 4.68 -27.07 -6.26
C SER A 184 5.24 -25.72 -5.82
N ALA A 185 5.22 -25.49 -4.50
CA ALA A 185 5.90 -24.37 -3.86
C ALA A 185 7.41 -24.29 -4.23
N SER A 186 8.00 -25.36 -4.79
CA SER A 186 9.35 -25.38 -5.36
C SER A 186 9.44 -25.07 -6.86
N SER A 187 8.35 -25.23 -7.63
CA SER A 187 8.30 -24.84 -9.05
C SER A 187 7.70 -23.46 -9.24
N ILE A 188 6.94 -22.91 -8.29
CA ILE A 188 6.56 -21.48 -8.33
C ILE A 188 7.82 -20.60 -8.24
N SER A 189 8.80 -21.01 -7.42
CA SER A 189 10.13 -20.38 -7.39
C SER A 189 10.96 -20.58 -8.67
N ARG A 190 10.66 -21.59 -9.53
CA ARG A 190 11.41 -21.91 -10.77
C ARG A 190 10.70 -21.60 -12.09
N MET A 191 9.37 -21.50 -12.11
CA MET A 191 8.54 -21.18 -13.28
C MET A 191 8.14 -19.70 -13.28
N TYR A 192 7.93 -19.08 -12.11
CA TYR A 192 7.83 -17.62 -12.01
C TYR A 192 9.19 -16.91 -11.98
N SER A 193 10.31 -17.65 -11.89
CA SER A 193 11.62 -17.17 -12.34
C SER A 193 11.89 -17.46 -13.83
N GLY A 194 10.89 -17.99 -14.56
CA GLY A 194 10.99 -18.32 -15.99
C GLY A 194 10.32 -17.32 -16.95
N SER A 195 9.31 -16.56 -16.50
CA SER A 195 8.68 -15.52 -17.36
C SER A 195 8.32 -14.21 -16.65
N TYR A 196 8.46 -14.14 -15.33
CA TYR A 196 8.63 -12.91 -14.55
C TYR A 196 9.73 -13.15 -13.52
N ALA A 197 10.83 -13.80 -13.95
CA ALA A 197 12.13 -13.46 -13.38
C ALA A 197 12.09 -11.95 -13.26
N SER A 198 12.26 -11.47 -12.04
CA SER A 198 12.78 -10.16 -11.73
C SER A 198 12.96 -9.36 -13.03
N SER A 199 12.28 -8.24 -13.17
CA SER A 199 13.09 -7.12 -13.60
C SER A 199 14.21 -6.99 -12.54
N ASN A 200 15.23 -7.86 -12.58
CA ASN A 200 16.55 -7.44 -12.97
C ASN A 200 16.25 -6.38 -14.01
N SER A 201 16.06 -5.15 -13.52
CA SER A 201 16.78 -4.05 -14.09
C SER A 201 18.16 -4.65 -14.35
N ILE A 202 18.33 -5.17 -15.55
CA ILE A 202 19.65 -5.28 -16.12
C ILE A 202 20.09 -3.84 -15.95
N SER A 203 20.95 -3.58 -14.97
CA SER A 203 21.83 -2.43 -15.01
C SER A 203 22.51 -2.60 -16.37
N MET A 204 21.90 -2.02 -17.41
CA MET A 204 22.42 -2.06 -18.76
C MET A 204 23.59 -1.12 -18.69
N LEU A 205 24.73 -1.71 -18.34
CA LEU A 205 26.01 -1.05 -18.42
C LEU A 205 26.11 -0.52 -19.84
N PRO A 206 26.46 0.77 -20.02
CA PRO A 206 26.61 1.32 -21.35
C PRO A 206 27.60 0.46 -22.14
N ALA A 207 27.37 0.30 -23.44
CA ALA A 207 28.24 -0.51 -24.28
C ALA A 207 29.72 -0.07 -24.19
N GLU A 208 30.62 -1.04 -24.27
CA GLU A 208 32.06 -0.77 -24.29
C GLU A 208 32.42 0.15 -25.48
N PRO A 209 33.30 1.16 -25.28
CA PRO A 209 33.73 2.04 -26.36
C PRO A 209 34.45 1.25 -27.46
N LYS A 210 33.83 1.16 -28.64
CA LYS A 210 34.38 0.39 -29.77
C LYS A 210 35.68 0.96 -30.34
N ILE A 211 35.86 2.27 -30.25
CA ILE A 211 37.05 2.99 -30.71
C ILE A 211 37.63 3.73 -29.51
N PHE A 212 38.71 3.18 -28.94
CA PHE A 212 39.36 3.70 -27.74
C PHE A 212 40.88 3.64 -27.90
N HIS A 213 41.50 4.80 -28.15
CA HIS A 213 42.94 4.92 -28.36
C HIS A 213 43.50 6.17 -27.69
N GLY A 214 44.72 6.08 -27.15
CA GLY A 214 45.46 7.21 -26.58
C GLY A 214 45.09 7.59 -25.16
N ARG A 215 44.38 6.71 -24.46
CA ARG A 215 43.98 6.85 -23.06
C ARG A 215 44.43 5.67 -22.19
N GLU A 216 45.35 4.87 -22.71
CA GLU A 216 45.85 3.66 -22.05
C GLU A 216 46.66 4.01 -20.80
N SER A 217 47.36 5.15 -20.80
CA SER A 217 48.10 5.64 -19.62
C SER A 217 47.14 6.06 -18.50
N GLU A 218 46.14 6.88 -18.82
CA GLU A 218 45.15 7.35 -17.86
C GLU A 218 44.30 6.19 -17.32
N LEU A 219 43.94 5.24 -18.18
CA LEU A 219 43.27 3.99 -17.78
C LEU A 219 44.15 3.20 -16.80
N ALA A 220 45.44 3.00 -17.11
CA ALA A 220 46.36 2.30 -16.22
C ALA A 220 46.54 3.02 -14.88
N ASP A 221 46.59 4.36 -14.87
CA ASP A 221 46.70 5.14 -13.63
C ASP A 221 45.43 5.05 -12.78
N ILE A 222 44.25 5.03 -13.41
CA ILE A 222 42.97 4.77 -12.72
C ILE A 222 42.98 3.37 -12.09
N LEU A 223 43.39 2.34 -12.85
CA LEU A 223 43.39 0.95 -12.40
C LEU A 223 44.32 0.72 -11.20
N LYS A 224 45.50 1.35 -11.17
CA LYS A 224 46.41 1.32 -10.00
C LYS A 224 45.73 1.75 -8.70
N HIS A 225 44.78 2.68 -8.75
CA HIS A 225 44.04 3.11 -7.56
C HIS A 225 43.08 2.03 -7.03
N PHE A 226 42.54 1.18 -7.91
CA PHE A 226 41.68 0.06 -7.54
C PHE A 226 42.42 -1.08 -6.85
N GLU A 227 43.73 -1.23 -7.10
CA GLU A 227 44.59 -2.22 -6.41
C GLU A 227 44.86 -1.84 -4.95
N GLN A 228 45.00 -0.54 -4.67
CA GLN A 228 45.51 -0.04 -3.39
C GLN A 228 44.42 0.26 -2.35
N SER A 229 43.23 0.68 -2.79
CA SER A 229 42.15 1.12 -1.89
C SER A 229 40.79 1.11 -2.60
N THR A 230 39.74 1.55 -1.91
CA THR A 230 38.46 1.94 -2.53
C THR A 230 38.60 3.35 -3.12
N PRO A 231 38.69 3.53 -4.44
CA PRO A 231 39.11 4.80 -5.02
C PRO A 231 37.97 5.82 -5.14
N ARG A 232 38.34 7.09 -5.02
CA ARG A 232 37.50 8.27 -5.25
C ARG A 232 38.18 9.09 -6.34
N ILE A 233 37.69 9.02 -7.57
CA ILE A 233 38.36 9.54 -8.77
C ILE A 233 37.48 10.56 -9.46
N ALA A 234 38.05 11.72 -9.79
CA ALA A 234 37.41 12.72 -10.64
C ALA A 234 38.15 12.76 -11.98
N ILE A 235 37.46 12.37 -13.05
CA ILE A 235 37.93 12.54 -14.42
C ILE A 235 37.46 13.92 -14.88
N LEU A 236 38.41 14.84 -15.01
CA LEU A 236 38.16 16.23 -15.35
C LEU A 236 38.60 16.55 -16.77
N GLY A 237 38.09 17.64 -17.33
CA GLY A 237 38.50 18.13 -18.66
C GLY A 237 37.37 18.84 -19.39
N ALA A 238 37.67 19.49 -20.51
CA ALA A 238 36.67 20.15 -21.33
C ALA A 238 35.59 19.17 -21.84
N GLY A 239 34.40 19.66 -22.17
CA GLY A 239 33.34 18.84 -22.77
C GLY A 239 33.85 18.20 -24.06
N GLY A 240 33.57 16.93 -24.34
CA GLY A 240 34.05 16.23 -25.56
C GLY A 240 35.48 15.66 -25.52
N MET A 241 36.18 15.73 -24.38
CA MET A 241 37.54 15.17 -24.19
C MET A 241 37.62 13.64 -24.01
N GLY A 242 36.49 12.94 -24.09
CA GLY A 242 36.42 11.47 -23.92
C GLY A 242 36.35 10.99 -22.46
N LYS A 243 35.95 11.86 -21.52
CA LYS A 243 35.82 11.49 -20.09
C LYS A 243 34.85 10.32 -19.87
N THR A 244 33.66 10.41 -20.47
CA THR A 244 32.64 9.35 -20.44
C THR A 244 33.17 8.04 -21.04
N SER A 245 33.86 8.11 -22.18
CA SER A 245 34.46 6.94 -22.81
C SER A 245 35.55 6.30 -21.95
N LEU A 246 36.38 7.10 -21.27
CA LEU A 246 37.37 6.60 -20.32
C LEU A 246 36.69 5.91 -19.12
N ALA A 247 35.63 6.51 -18.57
CA ALA A 247 34.86 5.90 -17.47
C ALA A 247 34.20 4.57 -17.89
N GLN A 248 33.65 4.50 -19.11
CA GLN A 248 33.10 3.27 -19.68
C GLN A 248 34.18 2.20 -19.91
N ALA A 249 35.38 2.58 -20.38
CA ALA A 249 36.49 1.65 -20.53
C ALA A 249 36.94 1.06 -19.18
N VAL A 250 36.99 1.87 -18.12
CA VAL A 250 37.25 1.37 -16.76
C VAL A 250 36.17 0.38 -16.32
N LEU A 251 34.91 0.70 -16.60
CA LEU A 251 33.76 -0.11 -16.18
C LEU A 251 33.78 -1.53 -16.79
N HIS A 252 34.29 -1.68 -18.01
CA HIS A 252 34.42 -2.97 -18.71
C HIS A 252 35.77 -3.66 -18.53
N HIS A 253 36.74 -3.04 -17.86
CA HIS A 253 38.06 -3.63 -17.65
C HIS A 253 37.98 -4.92 -16.81
N GLU A 254 38.76 -5.94 -17.19
CA GLU A 254 38.69 -7.29 -16.61
C GLU A 254 38.80 -7.29 -15.08
N GLU A 255 39.76 -6.54 -14.52
CA GLU A 255 39.96 -6.43 -13.07
C GLU A 255 38.76 -5.80 -12.32
N VAL A 256 38.12 -4.80 -12.94
CA VAL A 256 36.94 -4.13 -12.39
C VAL A 256 35.72 -5.06 -12.47
N VAL A 257 35.58 -5.79 -13.57
CA VAL A 257 34.54 -6.82 -13.75
C VAL A 257 34.67 -7.92 -12.70
N ILE A 258 35.88 -8.40 -12.45
CA ILE A 258 36.14 -9.45 -11.44
C ILE A 258 35.82 -8.94 -10.03
N LYS A 259 36.25 -7.71 -9.69
CA LYS A 259 36.11 -7.15 -8.34
C LYS A 259 34.68 -6.73 -8.01
N TYR A 260 33.97 -6.10 -8.94
CA TYR A 260 32.66 -5.49 -8.70
C TYR A 260 31.48 -6.28 -9.30
N GLN A 261 31.75 -7.19 -10.24
CA GLN A 261 30.76 -8.09 -10.87
C GLN A 261 29.53 -7.34 -11.41
N GLY A 262 28.32 -7.66 -10.95
CA GLY A 262 27.08 -6.98 -11.32
C GLY A 262 26.88 -5.62 -10.66
N ASN A 263 27.67 -5.25 -9.64
CA ASN A 263 27.53 -4.01 -8.86
C ASN A 263 28.32 -2.85 -9.46
N ARG A 264 28.21 -2.70 -10.78
CA ARG A 264 28.76 -1.59 -11.54
C ARG A 264 27.59 -0.72 -11.99
N LEU A 265 27.63 0.55 -11.63
CA LEU A 265 26.56 1.51 -11.87
C LEU A 265 27.11 2.67 -12.68
N PHE A 266 26.42 3.00 -13.76
CA PHE A 266 26.73 4.15 -14.59
C PHE A 266 25.50 5.05 -14.62
N VAL A 267 25.60 6.24 -14.05
CA VAL A 267 24.47 7.17 -13.87
C VAL A 267 24.78 8.46 -14.63
N ALA A 268 24.03 8.73 -15.70
CA ALA A 268 24.09 10.01 -16.40
C ALA A 268 23.33 11.09 -15.61
N CYS A 269 24.01 12.16 -15.19
CA CYS A 269 23.45 13.22 -14.35
C CYS A 269 22.79 14.37 -15.13
N ASP A 270 22.72 14.26 -16.46
CA ASP A 270 22.25 15.30 -17.40
C ASP A 270 20.85 15.85 -17.12
N THR A 271 20.04 15.12 -16.36
CA THR A 271 18.65 15.44 -16.03
C THR A 271 18.44 15.86 -14.59
N ALA A 272 19.45 15.80 -13.73
CA ALA A 272 19.33 16.20 -12.34
C ALA A 272 19.60 17.70 -12.16
N ALA A 273 18.58 18.43 -11.71
CA ALA A 273 18.69 19.84 -11.32
C ALA A 273 18.90 20.04 -9.82
N SER A 274 18.73 18.99 -9.00
CA SER A 274 18.87 19.06 -7.55
C SER A 274 19.51 17.80 -6.95
N LYS A 275 19.97 17.90 -5.69
CA LYS A 275 20.45 16.74 -4.91
C LYS A 275 19.46 15.58 -4.91
N VAL A 276 18.17 15.89 -4.75
CA VAL A 276 17.10 14.88 -4.65
C VAL A 276 16.93 14.16 -5.99
N GLU A 277 16.99 14.89 -7.11
CA GLU A 277 16.93 14.30 -8.44
C GLU A 277 18.17 13.46 -8.76
N LEU A 278 19.37 13.92 -8.36
CA LEU A 278 20.59 13.12 -8.49
C LEU A 278 20.48 11.80 -7.72
N ALA A 279 20.01 11.85 -6.48
CA ALA A 279 19.74 10.65 -5.70
C ALA A 279 18.65 9.79 -6.35
N GLY A 280 17.62 10.40 -6.93
CA GLY A 280 16.60 9.73 -7.75
C GLY A 280 17.18 8.93 -8.91
N LEU A 281 18.11 9.52 -9.66
CA LEU A 281 18.78 8.87 -10.79
C LEU A 281 19.65 7.69 -10.33
N ILE A 282 20.41 7.85 -9.23
CA ILE A 282 21.20 6.75 -8.67
C ILE A 282 20.27 5.63 -8.17
N GLY A 283 19.19 6.00 -7.48
CA GLY A 283 18.16 5.07 -7.02
C GLY A 283 17.55 4.27 -8.17
N ALA A 284 17.20 4.92 -9.28
CA ALA A 284 16.67 4.24 -10.46
C ALA A 284 17.62 3.17 -11.01
N HIS A 285 18.94 3.45 -11.06
CA HIS A 285 19.95 2.48 -11.51
C HIS A 285 20.17 1.33 -10.52
N LEU A 286 19.89 1.56 -9.24
CA LEU A 286 19.86 0.55 -8.19
C LEU A 286 18.55 -0.27 -8.18
N GLY A 287 17.62 0.00 -9.10
CA GLY A 287 16.29 -0.62 -9.12
C GLY A 287 15.37 -0.14 -7.99
N MET A 288 15.70 0.99 -7.37
CA MET A 288 14.94 1.59 -6.28
C MET A 288 13.82 2.48 -6.86
N LYS A 289 12.65 2.45 -6.23
CA LYS A 289 11.53 3.29 -6.63
C LYS A 289 11.67 4.70 -6.04
N LEU A 290 11.18 5.69 -6.77
CA LEU A 290 11.22 7.10 -6.34
C LEU A 290 10.40 7.29 -5.05
N GLY A 291 10.93 8.04 -4.09
CA GLY A 291 10.19 8.45 -2.90
C GLY A 291 10.88 9.56 -2.09
N LYS A 292 10.33 9.88 -0.91
CA LYS A 292 10.57 11.17 -0.23
C LYS A 292 11.99 11.43 0.29
N ASP A 293 12.83 10.43 0.49
CA ASP A 293 14.25 10.62 0.88
C ASP A 293 15.16 9.66 0.10
N LEU A 294 15.10 9.81 -1.21
CA LEU A 294 16.00 9.16 -2.16
C LEU A 294 17.48 9.29 -1.74
N THR A 295 17.88 10.45 -1.24
CA THR A 295 19.26 10.75 -0.78
C THR A 295 19.69 9.76 0.30
N ARG A 296 18.87 9.68 1.35
CA ARG A 296 18.90 8.69 2.41
C ARG A 296 19.21 7.28 1.91
N THR A 297 18.24 6.83 1.14
CA THR A 297 18.12 5.40 0.91
C THR A 297 19.09 4.88 -0.15
N VAL A 298 19.57 5.76 -1.03
CA VAL A 298 20.69 5.47 -1.92
C VAL A 298 21.96 5.20 -1.11
N LEU A 299 22.23 6.02 -0.09
CA LEU A 299 23.39 5.82 0.79
C LEU A 299 23.30 4.49 1.54
N ASP A 300 22.14 4.18 2.12
CA ASP A 300 21.92 2.94 2.86
C ASP A 300 22.08 1.72 1.92
N ARG A 301 21.48 1.75 0.71
CA ARG A 301 21.59 0.64 -0.27
C ARG A 301 23.01 0.39 -0.76
N LEU A 302 23.79 1.46 -0.97
CA LEU A 302 25.20 1.39 -1.35
C LEU A 302 26.08 0.93 -0.17
N SER A 303 25.63 1.11 1.07
CA SER A 303 26.32 0.69 2.29
C SER A 303 26.09 -0.78 2.67
N GLU A 304 24.90 -1.32 2.39
CA GLU A 304 24.51 -2.70 2.74
C GLU A 304 25.10 -3.78 1.80
N GLY A 305 25.68 -3.39 0.67
CA GLY A 305 26.03 -4.28 -0.44
C GLY A 305 27.49 -4.77 -0.50
N SER A 306 27.72 -5.75 -1.39
CA SER A 306 29.04 -6.10 -1.94
C SER A 306 29.74 -4.88 -2.56
N PRO A 307 31.08 -4.92 -2.75
CA PRO A 307 31.83 -3.81 -3.33
C PRO A 307 31.15 -3.26 -4.58
N THR A 308 30.91 -1.95 -4.61
CA THR A 308 30.15 -1.28 -5.67
C THR A 308 31.00 -0.21 -6.33
N LEU A 309 30.96 -0.12 -7.66
CA LEU A 309 31.52 0.98 -8.43
C LEU A 309 30.39 1.86 -8.93
N LEU A 310 30.34 3.10 -8.45
CA LEU A 310 29.39 4.11 -8.89
C LEU A 310 30.09 5.16 -9.75
N ILE A 311 29.66 5.27 -11.00
CA ILE A 311 30.09 6.30 -11.93
C ILE A 311 28.97 7.34 -12.08
N LEU A 312 29.25 8.60 -11.75
CA LEU A 312 28.37 9.75 -11.99
C LEU A 312 28.91 10.54 -13.18
N ASP A 313 28.23 10.45 -14.32
CA ASP A 313 28.63 11.09 -15.57
C ASP A 313 27.98 12.47 -15.71
N ASN A 314 28.76 13.47 -16.13
CA ASN A 314 28.34 14.88 -16.28
C ASN A 314 27.78 15.49 -14.98
N LEU A 315 28.46 15.28 -13.86
CA LEU A 315 28.01 15.77 -12.55
C LEU A 315 27.94 17.32 -12.49
N GLU A 316 28.59 18.03 -13.41
CA GLU A 316 28.51 19.50 -13.48
C GLU A 316 27.07 20.01 -13.58
N THR A 317 26.16 19.28 -14.24
CA THR A 317 24.78 19.70 -14.45
C THR A 317 24.05 19.99 -13.14
N VAL A 318 24.30 19.17 -12.12
CA VAL A 318 23.69 19.31 -10.79
C VAL A 318 24.58 20.05 -9.80
N TRP A 319 25.90 20.05 -10.00
CA TRP A 319 26.89 20.63 -9.07
C TRP A 319 27.24 22.10 -9.35
N GLU A 320 27.26 22.56 -10.60
CA GLU A 320 27.60 23.95 -10.93
C GLU A 320 26.63 25.02 -10.39
N PRO A 321 25.29 24.82 -10.41
CA PRO A 321 24.35 25.84 -9.94
C PRO A 321 24.60 26.21 -8.46
N ALA A 322 24.71 27.51 -8.18
CA ALA A 322 25.05 28.01 -6.84
C ALA A 322 24.07 27.56 -5.75
N GLU A 323 22.80 27.36 -6.11
CA GLU A 323 21.72 26.96 -5.22
C GLU A 323 21.84 25.49 -4.78
N SER A 324 22.29 24.58 -5.66
CA SER A 324 22.40 23.13 -5.39
C SER A 324 23.82 22.70 -4.97
N ARG A 325 24.85 23.47 -5.35
CA ARG A 325 26.27 23.11 -5.18
C ARG A 325 26.62 22.64 -3.78
N LYS A 326 26.24 23.39 -2.74
CA LYS A 326 26.54 23.04 -1.35
C LYS A 326 25.92 21.71 -0.94
N GLU A 327 24.68 21.46 -1.33
CA GLU A 327 23.94 20.25 -0.98
C GLU A 327 24.47 19.01 -1.72
N VAL A 328 24.86 19.17 -2.99
CA VAL A 328 25.46 18.09 -3.78
C VAL A 328 26.83 17.71 -3.21
N GLU A 329 27.65 18.68 -2.80
CA GLU A 329 28.93 18.39 -2.14
C GLU A 329 28.75 17.66 -0.81
N GLU A 330 27.72 18.00 -0.03
CA GLU A 330 27.36 17.27 1.19
C GLU A 330 26.96 15.84 0.88
N PHE A 331 26.18 15.62 -0.18
CA PHE A 331 25.79 14.28 -0.60
C PHE A 331 26.96 13.44 -1.12
N LEU A 332 27.85 14.02 -1.92
CA LEU A 332 29.07 13.34 -2.36
C LEU A 332 29.97 12.96 -1.17
N SER A 333 30.08 13.84 -0.17
CA SER A 333 30.81 13.52 1.08
C SER A 333 30.23 12.26 1.73
N LEU A 334 28.90 12.19 1.87
CA LEU A 334 28.23 11.02 2.44
C LEU A 334 28.45 9.75 1.63
N LEU A 335 28.42 9.82 0.29
CA LEU A 335 28.74 8.69 -0.58
C LEU A 335 30.17 8.20 -0.32
N THR A 336 31.11 9.11 -0.13
CA THR A 336 32.52 8.75 0.05
C THR A 336 32.87 8.19 1.43
N ASP A 337 31.98 8.35 2.42
CA ASP A 337 32.10 7.72 3.75
C ASP A 337 31.82 6.20 3.70
N ILE A 338 31.21 5.71 2.62
CA ILE A 338 30.91 4.28 2.42
C ILE A 338 32.19 3.54 2.02
N ALA A 339 32.69 2.66 2.90
CA ALA A 339 33.97 1.97 2.72
C ALA A 339 34.00 1.02 1.50
N SER A 340 32.86 0.41 1.15
CA SER A 340 32.70 -0.52 0.03
C SER A 340 32.41 0.16 -1.31
N LEU A 341 32.24 1.49 -1.35
CA LEU A 341 31.85 2.25 -2.54
C LEU A 341 33.05 2.92 -3.21
N ALA A 342 33.41 2.45 -4.39
CA ALA A 342 34.28 3.19 -5.29
C ALA A 342 33.46 4.25 -6.03
N LEU A 343 33.87 5.51 -5.92
CA LEU A 343 33.21 6.63 -6.57
C LEU A 343 34.07 7.15 -7.71
N MET A 344 33.50 7.19 -8.90
CA MET A 344 34.08 7.88 -10.04
C MET A 344 33.10 8.95 -10.52
N ILE A 345 33.62 10.13 -10.82
CA ILE A 345 32.82 11.19 -11.42
C ILE A 345 33.48 11.67 -12.70
N THR A 346 32.68 12.06 -13.69
CA THR A 346 33.14 12.85 -14.83
C THR A 346 32.57 14.26 -14.72
N MET A 347 33.42 15.26 -14.91
CA MET A 347 33.00 16.66 -14.85
C MET A 347 33.74 17.55 -15.83
N ARG A 348 33.09 18.65 -16.22
CA ARG A 348 33.74 19.76 -16.91
C ARG A 348 34.54 20.65 -15.95
N GLY A 349 35.54 21.34 -16.51
CA GLY A 349 36.40 22.25 -15.76
C GLY A 349 37.54 21.54 -15.04
N ALA A 350 38.29 22.31 -14.25
CA ALA A 350 39.46 21.85 -13.49
C ALA A 350 39.19 21.75 -11.98
N GLU A 351 38.03 22.22 -11.53
CA GLU A 351 37.64 22.24 -10.12
C GLU A 351 37.03 20.89 -9.71
N ARG A 352 37.41 20.39 -8.53
CA ARG A 352 36.84 19.18 -7.93
C ARG A 352 35.86 19.58 -6.83
N PRO A 353 34.77 18.82 -6.61
CA PRO A 353 33.91 18.99 -5.45
C PRO A 353 34.70 18.99 -4.15
N SER A 354 34.49 20.02 -3.31
CA SER A 354 35.42 20.37 -2.23
C SER A 354 35.35 19.47 -1.00
N LYS A 355 34.19 18.85 -0.73
CA LYS A 355 33.93 18.01 0.46
C LYS A 355 34.27 16.53 0.28
N VAL A 356 34.92 16.15 -0.82
CA VAL A 356 35.31 14.76 -1.10
C VAL A 356 36.81 14.59 -0.92
N GLN A 357 37.21 13.56 -0.16
CA GLN A 357 38.61 13.15 -0.07
C GLN A 357 39.04 12.35 -1.31
N TRP A 358 39.39 13.07 -2.39
CA TRP A 358 39.83 12.47 -3.64
C TRP A 358 41.12 11.65 -3.48
N THR A 359 41.17 10.46 -4.09
CA THR A 359 42.33 9.57 -4.05
C THR A 359 43.53 10.21 -4.75
N ARG A 360 44.72 10.08 -4.15
CA ARG A 360 45.98 10.64 -4.67
C ARG A 360 46.91 9.53 -5.20
N PRO A 361 47.79 9.83 -6.18
CA PRO A 361 47.90 11.10 -6.93
C PRO A 361 46.63 11.41 -7.74
N PHE A 362 46.34 12.70 -7.93
CA PHE A 362 45.17 13.09 -8.72
C PHE A 362 45.42 12.82 -10.20
N LEU A 363 44.41 12.28 -10.89
CA LEU A 363 44.40 12.26 -12.34
C LEU A 363 44.42 13.71 -12.86
N PRO A 364 45.36 14.09 -13.74
CA PRO A 364 45.34 15.41 -14.36
C PRO A 364 44.06 15.61 -15.18
N SER A 365 43.73 16.87 -15.48
CA SER A 365 42.67 17.17 -16.45
C SER A 365 43.00 16.48 -17.77
N LEU A 366 42.01 15.83 -18.40
CA LEU A 366 42.22 15.18 -19.68
C LEU A 366 42.58 16.23 -20.73
N GLU A 367 43.80 16.12 -21.22
CA GLU A 367 44.31 16.88 -22.35
C GLU A 367 43.82 16.27 -23.67
N PRO A 368 43.88 17.01 -24.79
CA PRO A 368 43.59 16.42 -26.09
C PRO A 368 44.47 15.19 -26.41
N LEU A 369 44.02 14.36 -27.34
CA LEU A 369 44.76 13.14 -27.69
C LEU A 369 46.13 13.48 -28.27
N ALA A 370 47.12 12.63 -27.98
CA ALA A 370 48.38 12.67 -28.69
C ALA A 370 48.13 12.46 -30.19
N GLN A 371 48.92 13.12 -31.05
CA GLN A 371 48.74 13.10 -32.51
C GLN A 371 48.59 11.67 -33.06
N GLU A 372 49.43 10.74 -32.61
CA GLU A 372 49.37 9.34 -33.07
C GLU A 372 48.08 8.62 -32.68
N ALA A 373 47.55 8.90 -31.49
CA ALA A 373 46.27 8.35 -31.06
C ALA A 373 45.09 9.00 -31.79
N ALA A 374 45.14 10.33 -31.99
CA ALA A 374 44.17 11.07 -32.79
C ALA A 374 44.08 10.50 -34.21
N ARG A 375 45.22 10.20 -34.85
CA ARG A 375 45.29 9.50 -36.15
C ARG A 375 44.62 8.13 -36.09
N LYS A 376 44.90 7.30 -35.08
CA LYS A 376 44.27 5.98 -34.94
C LYS A 376 42.75 6.08 -34.81
N VAL A 377 42.24 7.01 -34.00
CA VAL A 377 40.79 7.27 -33.87
C VAL A 377 40.21 7.72 -35.21
N PHE A 378 40.87 8.66 -35.89
CA PHE A 378 40.42 9.18 -37.17
C PHE A 378 40.35 8.08 -38.26
N ILE A 379 41.42 7.28 -38.39
CA ILE A 379 41.52 6.19 -39.37
C ILE A 379 40.52 5.07 -39.07
N ALA A 380 40.25 4.79 -37.79
CA ALA A 380 39.23 3.82 -37.40
C ALA A 380 37.82 4.22 -37.86
N ILE A 381 37.57 5.50 -38.12
CA ILE A 381 36.27 6.04 -38.54
C ILE A 381 36.22 6.31 -40.05
N ALA A 382 37.21 7.02 -40.60
CA ALA A 382 37.23 7.47 -42.00
C ALA A 382 37.94 6.51 -42.96
N GLU A 383 38.43 5.38 -42.45
CA GLU A 383 39.28 4.40 -43.15
C GLU A 383 40.62 4.99 -43.68
N ASP A 384 41.60 4.13 -43.98
CA ASP A 384 42.93 4.54 -44.44
C ASP A 384 42.95 4.87 -45.95
N ARG A 385 42.18 5.89 -46.35
CA ARG A 385 41.96 6.27 -47.76
C ARG A 385 42.52 7.64 -48.14
N HIS A 386 43.06 8.39 -47.19
CA HIS A 386 43.48 9.79 -47.37
C HIS A 386 44.97 10.00 -47.05
N PRO A 387 45.64 10.98 -47.70
CA PRO A 387 47.04 11.30 -47.38
C PRO A 387 47.20 11.70 -45.92
N MET A 388 48.19 11.12 -45.23
CA MET A 388 48.43 11.36 -43.80
C MET A 388 48.66 12.86 -43.48
N GLU A 389 49.28 13.61 -44.40
CA GLU A 389 49.48 15.05 -44.25
C GLU A 389 48.16 15.83 -44.19
N GLU A 390 47.14 15.42 -44.95
CA GLU A 390 45.82 16.06 -44.93
C GLU A 390 45.02 15.64 -43.69
N ILE A 391 45.16 14.38 -43.25
CA ILE A 391 44.61 13.91 -41.98
C ILE A 391 45.17 14.75 -40.82
N ASP A 392 46.49 14.96 -40.79
CA ASP A 392 47.14 15.79 -39.76
C ASP A 392 46.63 17.22 -39.74
N GLN A 393 46.39 17.81 -40.91
CA GLN A 393 45.82 19.15 -41.00
C GLN A 393 44.41 19.19 -40.41
N VAL A 394 43.55 18.21 -40.73
CA VAL A 394 42.19 18.12 -40.15
C VAL A 394 42.25 17.90 -38.64
N LEU A 395 43.13 17.03 -38.17
CA LEU A 395 43.35 16.78 -36.74
C LEU A 395 43.80 18.05 -35.99
N HIS A 396 44.68 18.85 -36.61
CA HIS A 396 45.07 20.15 -36.06
C HIS A 396 43.89 21.11 -35.92
N LEU A 397 42.88 21.07 -36.80
CA LEU A 397 41.67 21.90 -36.64
C LEU A 397 40.82 21.48 -35.43
N THR A 398 40.88 20.21 -35.07
CA THR A 398 40.13 19.66 -33.94
C THR A 398 40.83 19.86 -32.60
N ASP A 399 42.03 20.45 -32.57
CA ASP A 399 42.97 20.41 -31.43
C ASP A 399 43.19 19.00 -30.89
N ASN A 400 43.07 17.95 -31.73
CA ASN A 400 43.07 16.54 -31.31
C ASN A 400 42.01 16.17 -30.26
N MET A 401 40.90 16.91 -30.23
CA MET A 401 39.81 16.67 -29.29
C MET A 401 38.89 15.52 -29.75
N PRO A 402 38.69 14.45 -28.95
CA PRO A 402 37.98 13.24 -29.37
C PRO A 402 36.61 13.45 -30.03
N LEU A 403 35.73 14.26 -29.44
CA LEU A 403 34.41 14.52 -30.03
C LEU A 403 34.52 15.24 -31.38
N SER A 404 35.41 16.24 -31.47
CA SER A 404 35.67 16.99 -32.71
C SER A 404 36.29 16.09 -33.79
N ILE A 405 37.22 15.21 -33.41
CA ILE A 405 37.79 14.18 -34.29
C ILE A 405 36.66 13.27 -34.80
N ASN A 406 35.80 12.78 -33.91
CA ASN A 406 34.71 11.88 -34.30
C ASN A 406 33.75 12.54 -35.30
N LEU A 407 33.36 13.78 -35.03
CA LEU A 407 32.51 14.59 -35.92
C LEU A 407 33.17 14.82 -37.29
N LEU A 408 34.42 15.30 -37.33
CA LEU A 408 35.10 15.60 -38.59
C LEU A 408 35.56 14.35 -39.35
N ALA A 409 35.89 13.25 -38.67
CA ALA A 409 36.23 11.98 -39.32
C ALA A 409 35.01 11.43 -40.08
N HIS A 410 33.81 11.49 -39.47
CA HIS A 410 32.57 11.13 -40.16
C HIS A 410 32.22 12.07 -41.32
N ALA A 411 32.63 13.36 -41.26
CA ALA A 411 32.47 14.29 -42.38
C ALA A 411 33.47 14.01 -43.51
N VAL A 412 34.73 13.69 -43.16
CA VAL A 412 35.78 13.35 -44.13
C VAL A 412 35.49 12.03 -44.85
N ASP A 413 34.95 11.01 -44.17
CA ASP A 413 34.49 9.75 -44.80
C ASP A 413 33.57 9.98 -46.01
N VAL A 414 32.87 11.12 -46.04
CA VAL A 414 31.94 11.48 -47.12
C VAL A 414 32.55 12.43 -48.14
N GLU A 415 33.20 13.49 -47.68
CA GLU A 415 33.56 14.66 -48.49
C GLU A 415 35.04 14.67 -48.89
N GLY A 416 35.87 13.90 -48.20
CA GLY A 416 37.31 13.97 -48.25
C GLY A 416 37.90 15.12 -47.45
N THR A 417 39.17 14.98 -47.09
CA THR A 417 39.95 15.91 -46.27
C THR A 417 40.04 17.31 -46.87
N THR A 418 40.30 17.42 -48.19
CA THR A 418 40.48 18.71 -48.88
C THR A 418 39.25 19.62 -48.81
N ALA A 419 38.05 19.03 -48.91
CA ALA A 419 36.79 19.78 -48.86
C ALA A 419 36.53 20.35 -47.45
N ILE A 420 36.78 19.54 -46.40
CA ILE A 420 36.61 19.94 -45.00
C ILE A 420 37.58 21.07 -44.64
N LEU A 421 38.86 20.96 -45.05
CA LEU A 421 39.87 22.00 -44.82
C LEU A 421 39.47 23.33 -45.48
N SER A 422 38.96 23.28 -46.71
CA SER A 422 38.51 24.47 -47.45
C SER A 422 37.30 25.15 -46.79
N ARG A 423 36.35 24.35 -46.30
CA ARG A 423 35.15 24.86 -45.58
C ARG A 423 35.53 25.49 -44.24
N TRP A 424 36.43 24.87 -43.48
CA TRP A 424 36.92 25.44 -42.22
C TRP A 424 37.54 26.83 -42.42
N GLN A 425 38.40 26.98 -43.44
CA GLN A 425 39.05 28.26 -43.74
C GLN A 425 38.04 29.35 -44.08
N ARG A 426 37.01 29.03 -44.88
CA ARG A 426 35.95 29.96 -45.24
C ARG A 426 35.18 30.48 -44.01
N GLU A 427 34.82 29.58 -43.09
CA GLU A 427 34.11 29.94 -41.85
C GLU A 427 34.99 30.73 -40.86
N HIS A 428 36.29 30.44 -40.79
CA HIS A 428 37.21 31.24 -39.96
C HIS A 428 37.45 32.65 -40.52
N THR A 429 37.37 32.85 -41.84
CA THR A 429 37.45 34.20 -42.45
C THR A 429 36.18 35.02 -42.31
N SER A 430 34.99 34.41 -42.26
CA SER A 430 33.73 35.14 -42.08
C SER A 430 33.58 35.68 -40.65
N VAL A 431 34.02 34.92 -39.64
CA VAL A 431 34.00 35.30 -38.21
C VAL A 431 34.88 36.50 -37.88
N ILE A 432 35.95 36.75 -38.63
CA ILE A 432 36.84 37.92 -38.43
C ILE A 432 36.17 39.23 -38.90
N SER A 433 35.11 39.16 -39.71
CA SER A 433 34.43 40.33 -40.29
C SER A 433 33.23 40.85 -39.49
N GLU A 434 32.68 40.05 -38.57
CA GLU A 434 31.54 40.40 -37.70
C GLU A 434 31.99 40.28 -36.24
N GLY A 435 32.39 41.39 -35.61
CA GLY A 435 33.12 41.42 -34.33
C GLY A 435 32.38 40.90 -33.08
N TYR A 436 32.08 39.59 -33.03
CA TYR A 436 31.58 38.85 -31.86
C TYR A 436 32.47 37.62 -31.56
N ASP A 437 32.43 37.17 -30.30
CA ASP A 437 33.27 36.14 -29.66
C ASP A 437 33.78 35.00 -30.56
N GLN A 438 35.07 34.68 -30.45
CA GLN A 438 35.71 33.52 -31.10
C GLN A 438 34.98 32.22 -30.70
N ARG A 439 34.32 31.56 -31.66
CA ARG A 439 33.73 30.22 -31.48
C ARG A 439 34.83 29.22 -31.15
N SER A 440 34.56 28.28 -30.25
CA SER A 440 35.49 27.19 -29.93
C SER A 440 35.65 26.19 -31.09
N ASN A 441 36.74 25.42 -31.10
CA ASN A 441 36.99 24.41 -32.13
C ASN A 441 35.96 23.26 -32.10
N LEU A 442 35.37 22.96 -30.93
CA LEU A 442 34.23 22.04 -30.83
C LEU A 442 32.96 22.62 -31.47
N GLU A 443 32.60 23.87 -31.15
CA GLU A 443 31.46 24.55 -31.76
C GLU A 443 31.61 24.64 -33.29
N SER A 444 32.84 24.89 -33.76
CA SER A 444 33.18 24.89 -35.19
C SER A 444 33.07 23.49 -35.82
N SER A 445 33.44 22.43 -35.10
CA SER A 445 33.29 21.04 -35.54
C SER A 445 31.82 20.60 -35.61
N ILE A 446 31.00 21.02 -34.64
CA ILE A 446 29.54 20.82 -34.66
C ILE A 446 28.93 21.58 -35.85
N LEU A 447 29.32 22.84 -36.06
CA LEU A 447 28.84 23.63 -37.19
C LEU A 447 29.19 23.00 -38.54
N LEU A 448 30.45 22.58 -38.74
CA LEU A 448 30.85 21.91 -39.98
C LEU A 448 30.08 20.61 -40.22
N SER A 449 29.77 19.87 -39.15
CA SER A 449 28.94 18.66 -39.23
C SER A 449 27.49 18.97 -39.61
N LEU A 450 26.92 20.05 -39.05
CA LEU A 450 25.60 20.56 -39.40
C LEU A 450 25.52 21.06 -40.85
N GLU A 451 26.62 21.58 -41.38
CA GLU A 451 26.74 22.05 -42.76
C GLU A 451 27.22 20.96 -43.75
N SER A 452 27.44 19.74 -43.28
CA SER A 452 27.83 18.63 -44.16
C SER A 452 26.78 18.40 -45.26
N PRO A 453 27.17 17.95 -46.47
CA PRO A 453 26.25 17.57 -47.54
C PRO A 453 25.20 16.56 -47.05
N ARG A 454 25.55 15.65 -46.15
CA ARG A 454 24.60 14.69 -45.56
C ARG A 454 23.47 15.41 -44.81
N ILE A 455 23.80 16.37 -43.95
CA ILE A 455 22.78 17.13 -43.20
C ILE A 455 22.06 18.15 -44.08
N THR A 456 22.79 18.90 -44.92
CA THR A 456 22.20 19.93 -45.80
C THR A 456 21.33 19.36 -46.91
N SER A 457 21.58 18.12 -47.34
CA SER A 457 20.68 17.38 -48.25
C SER A 457 19.37 16.94 -47.59
N THR A 458 19.30 16.99 -46.25
CA THR A 458 18.13 16.65 -45.43
C THR A 458 17.86 17.80 -44.44
N PRO A 459 17.35 18.95 -44.90
CA PRO A 459 17.32 20.20 -44.12
C PRO A 459 16.63 20.06 -42.75
N HIS A 460 15.60 19.22 -42.64
CA HIS A 460 14.90 18.95 -41.38
C HIS A 460 15.71 18.15 -40.33
N SER A 461 16.91 17.66 -40.66
CA SER A 461 17.78 16.99 -39.69
C SER A 461 18.23 17.90 -38.56
N GLN A 462 18.48 19.18 -38.87
CA GLN A 462 18.87 20.16 -37.86
C GLN A 462 17.70 20.50 -36.94
N GLU A 463 16.48 20.51 -37.47
CA GLU A 463 15.25 20.68 -36.71
C GLU A 463 15.04 19.47 -35.75
N LEU A 464 15.21 18.25 -36.24
CA LEU A 464 15.15 17.05 -35.40
C LEU A 464 16.18 17.08 -34.27
N LEU A 465 17.41 17.52 -34.55
CA LEU A 465 18.45 17.67 -33.54
C LEU A 465 18.12 18.80 -32.55
N GLY A 466 17.49 19.88 -33.01
CA GLY A 466 16.94 20.94 -32.18
C GLY A 466 15.90 20.39 -31.20
N LEU A 467 14.98 19.52 -31.63
CA LEU A 467 14.04 18.86 -30.73
C LEU A 467 14.75 17.95 -29.71
N LEU A 468 15.71 17.13 -30.12
CA LEU A 468 16.48 16.28 -29.20
C LEU A 468 17.25 17.09 -28.14
N SER A 469 17.52 18.38 -28.37
CA SER A 469 18.16 19.24 -27.37
C SER A 469 17.33 19.39 -26.09
N ILE A 470 16.00 19.35 -26.18
CA ILE A 470 15.08 19.53 -25.04
C ILE A 470 14.49 18.20 -24.51
N LEU A 471 14.86 17.06 -25.09
CA LEU A 471 14.29 15.74 -24.79
C LEU A 471 15.37 14.78 -24.23
N PRO A 472 15.57 14.75 -22.91
CA PRO A 472 16.65 13.96 -22.31
C PRO A 472 16.44 12.45 -22.45
N ASP A 473 15.18 11.98 -22.45
CA ASP A 473 14.89 10.56 -22.66
C ASP A 473 15.08 10.19 -24.14
N GLY A 474 15.34 11.16 -25.03
CA GLY A 474 15.40 10.94 -26.47
C GLY A 474 14.04 10.60 -27.06
N LEU A 475 14.01 10.05 -28.28
CA LEU A 475 12.78 9.66 -28.97
C LEU A 475 12.84 8.21 -29.46
N SER A 476 11.78 7.44 -29.23
CA SER A 476 11.62 6.09 -29.79
C SER A 476 11.15 6.13 -31.25
N ASP A 477 11.33 5.05 -32.00
CA ASP A 477 10.78 4.92 -33.36
C ASP A 477 9.25 5.02 -33.42
N VAL A 478 8.56 4.74 -32.30
CA VAL A 478 7.11 4.89 -32.18
C VAL A 478 6.75 6.37 -32.11
N GLU A 479 7.41 7.13 -31.24
CA GLU A 479 7.20 8.58 -31.11
C GLU A 479 7.58 9.29 -32.41
N LEU A 480 8.73 8.95 -33.01
CA LEU A 480 9.16 9.49 -34.31
C LEU A 480 8.12 9.32 -35.43
N LYS A 481 7.29 8.26 -35.37
CA LYS A 481 6.23 8.02 -36.37
C LYS A 481 4.87 8.60 -35.98
N GLN A 482 4.58 8.69 -34.68
CA GLN A 482 3.25 9.04 -34.16
C GLN A 482 3.11 10.52 -33.84
N SER A 483 4.20 11.21 -33.47
CA SER A 483 4.12 12.66 -33.34
C SER A 483 4.13 13.24 -34.75
N ASN A 484 3.14 14.08 -35.05
CA ASN A 484 3.00 14.75 -36.34
C ASN A 484 4.02 15.89 -36.46
N PHE A 485 5.31 15.56 -36.39
CA PHE A 485 6.39 16.54 -36.46
C PHE A 485 6.28 17.33 -37.76
N ALA A 486 6.60 18.62 -37.71
CA ALA A 486 6.79 19.45 -38.90
C ALA A 486 8.11 19.10 -39.63
N ILE A 487 8.55 17.84 -39.56
CA ILE A 487 9.84 17.34 -40.04
C ILE A 487 9.54 16.30 -41.12
N GLN A 488 9.82 16.65 -42.37
CA GLN A 488 9.70 15.73 -43.50
C GLN A 488 10.87 14.74 -43.50
N ASP A 489 10.64 13.53 -44.04
CA ASP A 489 11.67 12.49 -44.18
C ASP A 489 12.41 12.15 -42.87
N ILE A 490 11.67 12.02 -41.76
CA ILE A 490 12.22 11.86 -40.41
C ILE A 490 13.17 10.67 -40.25
N LEU A 491 12.95 9.58 -41.00
CA LEU A 491 13.85 8.42 -40.98
C LEU A 491 15.18 8.72 -41.67
N ASP A 492 15.18 9.50 -42.74
CA ASP A 492 16.40 9.94 -43.40
C ASP A 492 17.12 11.00 -42.57
N CYS A 493 16.37 11.86 -41.86
CA CYS A 493 16.93 12.76 -40.86
C CYS A 493 17.61 11.99 -39.72
N LYS A 494 16.95 10.98 -39.15
CA LYS A 494 17.54 10.09 -38.15
C LYS A 494 18.83 9.44 -38.66
N ARG A 495 18.82 8.91 -39.90
CA ARG A 495 20.01 8.31 -40.52
C ARG A 495 21.12 9.31 -40.73
N ALA A 496 20.80 10.53 -41.16
CA ALA A 496 21.78 11.59 -41.37
C ALA A 496 22.46 11.98 -40.06
N LEU A 497 21.68 12.18 -38.98
CA LEU A 497 22.21 12.48 -37.64
C LEU A 497 23.08 11.37 -37.05
N LEU A 498 22.69 10.10 -37.23
CA LEU A 498 23.49 8.96 -36.78
C LEU A 498 24.80 8.85 -37.57
N ARG A 499 24.76 9.10 -38.88
CA ARG A 499 25.93 9.00 -39.77
C ARG A 499 26.92 10.15 -39.63
N THR A 500 26.51 11.28 -39.05
CA THR A 500 27.39 12.41 -38.70
C THR A 500 27.76 12.42 -37.22
N ALA A 501 27.38 11.39 -36.46
CA ALA A 501 27.58 11.30 -35.01
C ALA A 501 27.00 12.48 -34.21
N LEU A 502 26.05 13.22 -34.78
CA LEU A 502 25.33 14.29 -34.07
C LEU A 502 24.30 13.73 -33.09
N ALA A 503 23.85 12.49 -33.31
CA ALA A 503 22.98 11.72 -32.43
C ALA A 503 23.45 10.26 -32.33
N TYR A 504 22.96 9.53 -31.34
CA TYR A 504 23.19 8.10 -31.12
C TYR A 504 21.90 7.38 -30.70
N VAL A 505 21.90 6.06 -30.72
CA VAL A 505 20.78 5.22 -30.22
C VAL A 505 21.23 4.51 -28.95
N ASP A 506 20.45 4.60 -27.88
CA ASP A 506 20.71 3.91 -26.62
C ASP A 506 20.21 2.45 -26.60
N ASP A 507 20.44 1.75 -25.50
CA ASP A 507 20.06 0.34 -25.34
C ASP A 507 18.53 0.12 -25.34
N HIS A 508 17.76 1.18 -25.04
CA HIS A 508 16.30 1.20 -25.14
C HIS A 508 15.80 1.55 -26.54
N LYS A 509 16.70 1.60 -27.53
CA LYS A 509 16.42 1.93 -28.94
C LYS A 509 15.86 3.35 -29.12
N ARG A 510 16.25 4.28 -28.25
CA ARG A 510 15.84 5.69 -28.30
C ARG A 510 16.95 6.53 -28.90
N LEU A 511 16.58 7.42 -29.83
CA LEU A 511 17.47 8.38 -30.47
C LEU A 511 17.76 9.53 -29.50
N LYS A 512 19.04 9.78 -29.19
CA LYS A 512 19.52 10.80 -28.24
C LYS A 512 20.65 11.63 -28.84
N ALA A 513 20.81 12.85 -28.35
CA ALA A 513 21.97 13.70 -28.64
C ALA A 513 22.85 13.81 -27.40
N LEU A 514 24.17 13.88 -27.60
CA LEU A 514 25.12 14.08 -26.51
C LEU A 514 24.95 15.49 -25.90
N VAL A 515 25.17 15.64 -24.59
CA VAL A 515 24.99 16.91 -23.87
C VAL A 515 25.67 18.11 -24.54
N PRO A 516 26.95 18.06 -24.98
CA PRO A 516 27.57 19.21 -25.64
C PRO A 516 26.85 19.64 -26.93
N ILE A 517 26.26 18.69 -27.64
CA ILE A 517 25.49 18.94 -28.87
C ILE A 517 24.12 19.52 -28.50
N ARG A 518 23.47 18.99 -27.46
CA ARG A 518 22.21 19.53 -26.93
C ARG A 518 22.38 20.99 -26.49
N GLU A 519 23.44 21.30 -25.75
CA GLU A 519 23.78 22.66 -25.30
C GLU A 519 24.05 23.59 -26.48
N TYR A 520 24.84 23.15 -27.46
CA TYR A 520 25.11 23.91 -28.68
C TYR A 520 23.80 24.25 -29.41
N MET A 521 22.95 23.25 -29.61
CA MET A 521 21.66 23.44 -30.28
C MET A 521 20.75 24.34 -29.46
N ALA A 522 20.60 24.14 -28.15
CA ALA A 522 19.79 24.99 -27.29
C ALA A 522 20.26 26.47 -27.28
N LYS A 523 21.58 26.71 -27.39
CA LYS A 523 22.16 28.07 -27.41
C LYS A 523 22.06 28.75 -28.76
N PHE A 524 22.38 28.06 -29.86
CA PHE A 524 22.56 28.68 -31.18
C PHE A 524 21.42 28.38 -32.16
N ARG A 525 20.69 27.28 -31.97
CA ARG A 525 19.59 26.82 -32.83
C ARG A 525 18.48 26.15 -31.99
N PRO A 526 17.87 26.86 -31.01
CA PRO A 526 16.83 26.28 -30.18
C PRO A 526 15.62 25.88 -31.04
N PRO A 527 14.90 24.80 -30.69
CA PRO A 527 13.69 24.43 -31.39
C PRO A 527 12.65 25.56 -31.27
N THR A 528 11.96 25.86 -32.38
CA THR A 528 10.90 26.86 -32.39
C THR A 528 9.62 26.31 -31.76
N ASP A 529 8.73 27.20 -31.30
CA ASP A 529 7.42 26.79 -30.76
C ASP A 529 6.59 25.98 -31.77
N GLU A 530 6.75 26.26 -33.07
CA GLU A 530 6.11 25.49 -34.16
C GLU A 530 6.56 24.03 -34.19
N MET A 531 7.82 23.76 -33.80
CA MET A 531 8.37 22.40 -33.71
C MET A 531 7.99 21.70 -32.40
N ILE A 532 7.94 22.45 -31.29
CA ILE A 532 7.57 21.92 -29.97
C ILE A 532 6.07 21.61 -29.91
N GLY A 533 5.23 22.44 -30.53
CA GLY A 533 3.76 22.36 -30.48
C GLY A 533 3.20 20.97 -30.80
N PRO A 534 3.58 20.30 -31.92
CA PRO A 534 3.12 18.95 -32.24
C PRO A 534 3.49 17.90 -31.19
N LEU A 535 4.67 18.02 -30.58
CA LEU A 535 5.14 17.09 -29.56
C LEU A 535 4.43 17.31 -28.22
N PHE A 536 4.25 18.58 -27.84
CA PHE A 536 3.41 18.97 -26.71
C PHE A 536 2.00 18.40 -26.87
N LYS A 537 1.39 18.61 -28.05
CA LYS A 537 0.06 18.09 -28.37
C LYS A 537 0.00 16.57 -28.31
N HIS A 538 1.01 15.86 -28.82
CA HIS A 538 1.09 14.41 -28.74
C HIS A 538 1.07 13.91 -27.28
N PHE A 539 1.88 14.48 -26.41
CA PHE A 539 1.90 14.09 -24.99
C PHE A 539 0.65 14.53 -24.23
N GLN A 540 0.07 15.68 -24.57
CA GLN A 540 -1.22 16.12 -24.06
C GLN A 540 -2.32 15.13 -24.42
N GLU A 541 -2.40 14.70 -25.68
CA GLU A 541 -3.35 13.71 -26.17
C GLU A 541 -3.13 12.36 -25.47
N LEU A 542 -1.88 11.91 -25.34
CA LEU A 542 -1.54 10.67 -24.65
C LEU A 542 -2.01 10.68 -23.19
N LEU A 543 -1.76 11.78 -22.48
CA LEU A 543 -2.25 11.99 -21.11
C LEU A 543 -3.78 12.07 -21.05
N GLN A 544 -4.42 12.72 -22.02
CA GLN A 544 -5.88 12.84 -22.07
C GLN A 544 -6.55 11.48 -22.33
N VAL A 545 -6.04 10.69 -23.27
CA VAL A 545 -6.52 9.34 -23.56
C VAL A 545 -6.32 8.45 -22.34
N TYR A 546 -5.14 8.52 -21.70
CA TYR A 546 -4.90 7.81 -20.44
C TYR A 546 -5.95 8.16 -19.39
N LEU A 547 -6.30 9.43 -19.22
CA LEU A 547 -7.28 9.85 -18.22
C LEU A 547 -8.70 9.40 -18.53
N ALA A 548 -9.08 9.31 -19.81
CA ALA A 548 -10.38 8.80 -20.22
C ALA A 548 -10.52 7.28 -19.94
N ASP A 549 -9.40 6.57 -19.95
CA ASP A 549 -9.30 5.14 -19.70
C ASP A 549 -8.71 4.77 -18.34
N ALA A 550 -8.39 5.76 -17.50
CA ALA A 550 -7.71 5.53 -16.24
C ALA A 550 -8.53 4.57 -15.37
N GLY A 551 -7.86 3.51 -14.90
CA GLY A 551 -8.51 2.46 -14.11
C GLY A 551 -9.21 1.38 -14.92
N LYS A 552 -9.21 1.44 -16.26
CA LYS A 552 -9.67 0.35 -17.15
C LYS A 552 -8.50 -0.51 -17.60
N GLN A 553 -8.80 -1.71 -18.12
CA GLN A 553 -7.78 -2.62 -18.67
C GLN A 553 -6.96 -2.00 -19.82
N SER A 554 -7.57 -1.15 -20.66
CA SER A 554 -6.88 -0.46 -21.75
C SER A 554 -5.80 0.53 -21.28
N SER A 555 -5.84 0.95 -20.00
CA SER A 555 -4.88 1.93 -19.47
C SER A 555 -3.45 1.39 -19.35
N ALA A 556 -3.26 0.07 -19.22
CA ALA A 556 -1.94 -0.54 -19.01
C ALA A 556 -0.91 -0.16 -20.10
N LEU A 557 -1.32 -0.16 -21.37
CA LEU A 557 -0.46 0.22 -22.50
C LEU A 557 -0.02 1.69 -22.42
N TYR A 558 -0.91 2.58 -21.95
CA TYR A 558 -0.62 4.00 -21.81
C TYR A 558 0.29 4.27 -20.61
N VAL A 559 0.14 3.53 -19.51
CA VAL A 559 1.00 3.63 -18.33
C VAL A 559 2.45 3.36 -18.70
N GLU A 560 2.72 2.30 -19.48
CA GLU A 560 4.07 1.97 -19.94
C GLU A 560 4.68 3.11 -20.78
N ARG A 561 3.94 3.59 -21.77
CA ARG A 561 4.41 4.66 -22.66
C ARG A 561 4.67 5.98 -21.94
N LEU A 562 3.75 6.39 -21.06
CA LEU A 562 3.89 7.62 -20.27
C LEU A 562 5.06 7.53 -19.28
N THR A 563 5.26 6.35 -18.67
CA THR A 563 6.42 6.11 -17.79
C THR A 563 7.74 6.24 -18.55
N SER A 564 7.82 5.70 -19.77
CA SER A 564 9.04 5.78 -20.60
C SER A 564 9.38 7.18 -21.14
N ASN A 565 8.44 8.12 -21.05
CA ASN A 565 8.59 9.52 -21.49
C ASN A 565 8.44 10.50 -20.33
N TYR A 566 8.59 10.04 -19.09
CA TYR A 566 8.29 10.84 -17.91
C TYR A 566 9.03 12.19 -17.90
N THR A 567 10.35 12.17 -18.15
CA THR A 567 11.19 13.37 -18.14
C THR A 567 11.00 14.21 -19.39
N ASN A 568 10.77 13.58 -20.55
CA ASN A 568 10.34 14.29 -21.76
C ASN A 568 9.06 15.12 -21.53
N ILE A 569 8.02 14.51 -20.94
CA ILE A 569 6.74 15.18 -20.65
C ILE A 569 6.96 16.32 -19.65
N GLN A 570 7.73 16.08 -18.60
CA GLN A 570 8.06 17.09 -17.60
C GLN A 570 8.75 18.31 -18.23
N ASN A 571 9.78 18.10 -19.07
CA ASN A 571 10.53 19.19 -19.71
C ASN A 571 9.68 19.99 -20.70
N ILE A 572 8.85 19.31 -21.49
CA ILE A 572 7.97 19.96 -22.47
C ILE A 572 6.94 20.83 -21.76
N ILE A 573 6.32 20.33 -20.68
CA ILE A 573 5.39 21.13 -19.87
C ILE A 573 6.13 22.32 -19.24
N GLN A 574 7.34 22.10 -18.71
CA GLN A 574 8.13 23.14 -18.07
C GLN A 574 8.51 24.28 -19.03
N ASN A 575 8.74 23.98 -20.30
CA ASN A 575 9.03 24.96 -21.36
C ASN A 575 7.85 25.94 -21.54
N GLY A 576 6.61 25.43 -21.57
CA GLY A 576 5.41 26.27 -21.72
C GLY A 576 4.92 26.98 -20.44
N LEU A 577 5.50 26.69 -19.28
CA LEU A 577 5.17 27.31 -17.99
C LEU A 577 5.99 28.58 -17.73
N HIS A 578 5.70 29.66 -18.45
CA HIS A 578 6.25 30.99 -18.16
C HIS A 578 5.26 32.11 -18.55
N PRO A 579 5.36 33.31 -17.95
CA PRO A 579 4.45 34.42 -18.25
C PRO A 579 4.55 34.84 -19.72
N GLY A 580 3.40 35.04 -20.38
CA GLY A 580 3.34 35.50 -21.78
C GLY A 580 3.46 34.41 -22.84
N HIS A 581 3.64 33.13 -22.45
CA HIS A 581 3.63 32.02 -23.41
C HIS A 581 2.22 31.83 -24.01
N PRO A 582 2.07 31.69 -25.34
CA PRO A 582 0.76 31.60 -25.99
C PRO A 582 -0.08 30.42 -25.51
N ASN A 583 0.56 29.31 -25.12
CA ASN A 583 -0.11 28.08 -24.66
C ASN A 583 0.05 27.84 -23.14
N LEU A 584 0.14 28.92 -22.34
CA LEU A 584 0.26 28.81 -20.89
C LEU A 584 -0.91 28.01 -20.27
N ALA A 585 -2.13 28.26 -20.74
CA ALA A 585 -3.34 27.55 -20.29
C ALA A 585 -3.26 26.03 -20.55
N ASP A 586 -2.83 25.64 -21.75
CA ASP A 586 -2.63 24.23 -22.09
C ASP A 586 -1.53 23.59 -21.25
N SER A 587 -0.46 24.32 -20.95
CA SER A 587 0.65 23.84 -20.11
C SER A 587 0.20 23.59 -18.67
N ILE A 588 -0.63 24.48 -18.12
CA ILE A 588 -1.28 24.30 -16.80
C ILE A 588 -2.22 23.08 -16.83
N SER A 589 -3.03 22.94 -17.89
CA SER A 589 -3.93 21.80 -18.06
C SER A 589 -3.16 20.48 -18.15
N CYS A 590 -2.10 20.42 -18.95
CA CYS A 590 -1.21 19.25 -19.06
C CYS A 590 -0.52 18.93 -17.74
N THR A 591 -0.08 19.95 -16.99
CA THR A 591 0.47 19.76 -15.65
C THR A 591 -0.54 19.03 -14.75
N SER A 592 -1.81 19.43 -14.79
CA SER A 592 -2.87 18.79 -14.01
C SER A 592 -3.10 17.31 -14.41
N HIS A 593 -2.92 16.98 -15.69
CA HIS A 593 -3.00 15.62 -16.19
C HIS A 593 -1.82 14.78 -15.73
N PHE A 594 -0.62 15.34 -15.84
CA PHE A 594 0.63 14.70 -15.48
C PHE A 594 0.75 14.45 -13.98
N ILE A 595 0.25 15.38 -13.14
CA ILE A 595 0.12 15.19 -11.68
C ILE A 595 -0.70 13.94 -11.36
N ARG A 596 -1.84 13.76 -12.03
CA ARG A 596 -2.71 12.62 -11.78
C ARG A 596 -2.07 11.30 -12.21
N PHE A 597 -1.47 11.28 -13.39
CA PHE A 597 -0.70 10.12 -13.84
C PHE A 597 0.44 9.78 -12.88
N SER A 598 1.24 10.79 -12.50
CA SER A 598 2.34 10.64 -11.54
C SER A 598 1.85 10.05 -10.22
N GLY A 599 0.72 10.55 -9.70
CA GLY A 599 0.10 10.02 -8.49
C GLY A 599 -0.36 8.56 -8.61
N HIS A 600 -0.87 8.13 -9.77
CA HIS A 600 -1.26 6.73 -9.99
C HIS A 600 -0.07 5.76 -9.98
N ILE A 601 1.11 6.21 -10.42
CA ILE A 601 2.35 5.41 -10.41
C ILE A 601 3.22 5.66 -9.17
N GLY A 602 2.77 6.52 -8.23
CA GLY A 602 3.48 6.80 -6.97
C GLY A 602 4.58 7.88 -7.03
N ASN A 603 4.70 8.63 -8.14
CA ASN A 603 5.73 9.66 -8.35
C ASN A 603 5.28 11.08 -7.93
N GLU A 604 6.26 11.93 -7.61
CA GLU A 604 6.05 13.34 -7.20
C GLU A 604 6.53 14.33 -8.27
N VAL A 605 5.74 15.38 -8.51
CA VAL A 605 6.08 16.52 -9.41
C VAL A 605 5.87 17.85 -8.70
N ILE A 606 6.36 17.95 -7.45
CA ILE A 606 6.19 19.12 -6.58
C ILE A 606 6.72 20.43 -7.23
N PRO A 607 7.93 20.47 -7.83
CA PRO A 607 8.42 21.71 -8.45
C PRO A 607 7.52 22.21 -9.58
N LEU A 608 6.97 21.28 -10.36
CA LEU A 608 6.07 21.57 -11.47
C LEU A 608 4.70 22.06 -10.95
N MET A 609 4.19 21.45 -9.88
CA MET A 609 2.96 21.89 -9.18
C MET A 609 3.11 23.33 -8.68
N ASP A 610 4.17 23.62 -7.94
CA ASP A 610 4.42 24.96 -7.36
C ASP A 610 4.58 26.03 -8.44
N LYS A 611 5.31 25.70 -9.52
CA LYS A 611 5.45 26.59 -10.67
C LYS A 611 4.10 26.88 -11.32
N ALA A 612 3.28 25.85 -11.55
CA ALA A 612 1.95 26.01 -12.12
C ALA A 612 1.02 26.84 -11.22
N ILE A 613 1.02 26.62 -9.89
CA ILE A 613 0.25 27.42 -8.92
C ILE A 613 0.63 28.90 -9.02
N SER A 614 1.94 29.21 -9.05
CA SER A 614 2.43 30.59 -9.15
C SER A 614 2.00 31.30 -10.45
N LEU A 615 1.72 30.52 -11.50
CA LEU A 615 1.35 31.03 -12.82
C LEU A 615 -0.17 31.09 -13.07
N LEU A 616 -1.00 30.51 -12.19
CA LEU A 616 -2.46 30.57 -12.29
C LEU A 616 -3.02 31.99 -12.48
N PRO A 617 -2.51 33.05 -11.80
CA PRO A 617 -3.02 34.41 -11.98
C PRO A 617 -2.82 34.96 -13.40
N PHE A 618 -1.80 34.48 -14.12
CA PHE A 618 -1.44 34.95 -15.46
C PHE A 618 -2.16 34.21 -16.59
N SER A 619 -2.84 33.11 -16.29
CA SER A 619 -3.69 32.44 -17.28
C SER A 619 -5.00 33.21 -17.42
N GLU A 620 -5.51 33.40 -18.65
CA GLU A 620 -6.84 33.96 -18.87
C GLU A 620 -7.93 32.87 -18.92
N ASP A 621 -7.54 31.61 -19.07
CA ASP A 621 -8.46 30.48 -19.17
C ASP A 621 -8.91 30.00 -17.78
N HIS A 622 -10.14 30.36 -17.40
CA HIS A 622 -10.78 29.92 -16.16
C HIS A 622 -10.94 28.40 -16.08
N ARG A 623 -11.17 27.70 -17.20
CA ARG A 623 -11.35 26.24 -17.21
C ARG A 623 -10.05 25.52 -16.91
N ALA A 624 -8.94 26.00 -17.46
CA ALA A 624 -7.61 25.47 -17.15
C ALA A 624 -7.27 25.66 -15.66
N LYS A 625 -7.57 26.84 -15.09
CA LYS A 625 -7.37 27.13 -13.66
C LYS A 625 -8.15 26.16 -12.77
N VAL A 626 -9.45 26.05 -13.02
CA VAL A 626 -10.33 25.17 -12.23
C VAL A 626 -9.93 23.72 -12.38
N SER A 627 -9.69 23.24 -13.60
CA SER A 627 -9.29 21.84 -13.82
C SER A 627 -8.00 21.49 -13.07
N PHE A 628 -7.05 22.43 -13.03
CA PHE A 628 -5.82 22.28 -12.26
C PHE A 628 -6.08 22.25 -10.75
N THR A 629 -6.77 23.25 -10.19
CA THR A 629 -7.00 23.32 -8.74
C THR A 629 -7.90 22.18 -8.23
N VAL A 630 -8.93 21.81 -8.98
CA VAL A 630 -9.79 20.66 -8.65
C VAL A 630 -8.96 19.39 -8.53
N ARG A 631 -8.04 19.13 -9.47
CA ARG A 631 -7.17 17.95 -9.43
C ARG A 631 -6.14 18.03 -8.32
N LEU A 632 -5.59 19.20 -8.06
CA LEU A 632 -4.64 19.43 -6.98
C LEU A 632 -5.21 18.98 -5.62
N PHE A 633 -6.44 19.39 -5.29
CA PHE A 633 -7.13 18.95 -4.06
C PHE A 633 -7.51 17.46 -4.07
N GLY A 634 -7.60 16.83 -5.24
CA GLY A 634 -7.83 15.38 -5.37
C GLY A 634 -6.61 14.53 -5.08
N THR A 635 -5.42 15.12 -4.98
CA THR A 635 -4.20 14.39 -4.62
C THR A 635 -4.08 14.22 -3.10
N TYR A 636 -3.52 13.08 -2.67
CA TYR A 636 -3.24 12.76 -1.26
C TYR A 636 -2.26 13.72 -0.56
N ARG A 637 -1.67 14.66 -1.30
CA ARG A 637 -0.57 15.51 -0.84
C ARG A 637 -0.94 17.00 -0.87
N SER A 638 -2.24 17.30 -0.93
CA SER A 638 -2.85 18.65 -0.90
C SER A 638 -2.60 19.43 0.40
N TYR A 639 -2.14 18.78 1.47
CA TYR A 639 -1.67 19.45 2.70
C TYR A 639 -0.43 20.34 2.50
N SER A 640 0.27 20.20 1.37
CA SER A 640 1.44 21.02 1.03
C SER A 640 1.07 22.37 0.40
N ILE A 641 -0.22 22.63 0.16
CA ILE A 641 -0.70 23.88 -0.45
C ILE A 641 -0.55 25.02 0.57
N ARG A 642 0.16 26.08 0.18
CA ARG A 642 0.23 27.32 0.97
C ARG A 642 -1.10 28.08 0.84
N HIS A 643 -1.77 28.32 1.98
CA HIS A 643 -3.09 29.00 2.07
C HIS A 643 -4.23 28.28 1.32
N PRO A 644 -4.58 27.05 1.71
CA PRO A 644 -5.57 26.23 1.00
C PRO A 644 -6.97 26.89 0.98
N GLU A 645 -7.38 27.58 2.03
CA GLU A 645 -8.70 28.22 2.12
C GLU A 645 -8.90 29.31 1.07
N ALA A 646 -7.84 30.10 0.80
CA ALA A 646 -7.88 31.14 -0.21
C ALA A 646 -8.01 30.55 -1.62
N LEU A 647 -7.28 29.46 -1.89
CA LEU A 647 -7.35 28.76 -3.19
C LEU A 647 -8.70 28.06 -3.38
N ILE A 648 -9.29 27.50 -2.32
CA ILE A 648 -10.64 26.93 -2.33
C ILE A 648 -11.66 28.00 -2.69
N ALA A 649 -11.61 29.16 -2.02
CA ALA A 649 -12.54 30.26 -2.27
C ALA A 649 -12.47 30.76 -3.73
N GLN A 650 -11.25 30.97 -4.24
CA GLN A 650 -11.04 31.35 -5.65
C GLN A 650 -11.54 30.29 -6.63
N THR A 651 -11.28 29.01 -6.35
CA THR A 651 -11.74 27.90 -7.22
C THR A 651 -13.26 27.83 -7.27
N LEU A 652 -13.95 28.03 -6.14
CA LEU A 652 -15.42 28.08 -6.10
C LEU A 652 -15.97 29.29 -6.88
N GLU A 653 -15.29 30.43 -6.86
CA GLU A 653 -15.67 31.59 -7.67
C GLU A 653 -15.50 31.31 -9.17
N TRP A 654 -14.38 30.72 -9.57
CA TRP A 654 -14.17 30.32 -10.97
C TRP A 654 -15.15 29.23 -11.42
N LEU A 655 -15.48 28.26 -10.57
CA LEU A 655 -16.46 27.21 -10.87
C LEU A 655 -17.84 27.80 -11.21
N LYS A 656 -18.29 28.83 -10.48
CA LYS A 656 -19.56 29.53 -10.76
C LYS A 656 -19.61 30.16 -12.14
N THR A 657 -18.46 30.52 -12.72
CA THR A 657 -18.39 31.12 -14.06
C THR A 657 -18.43 30.08 -15.19
N LEU A 658 -18.14 28.81 -14.90
CA LEU A 658 -18.00 27.74 -15.90
C LEU A 658 -19.28 26.93 -16.14
N ASP A 659 -20.24 26.96 -15.21
CA ASP A 659 -21.49 26.18 -15.26
C ASP A 659 -21.27 24.67 -15.58
N ASP A 660 -20.22 24.09 -14.98
CA ASP A 660 -19.81 22.68 -15.18
C ASP A 660 -20.10 21.88 -13.89
N PRO A 661 -21.30 21.28 -13.76
CA PRO A 661 -21.73 20.62 -12.52
C PRO A 661 -20.95 19.34 -12.22
N ASP A 662 -20.37 18.69 -13.22
CA ASP A 662 -19.53 17.50 -13.03
C ASP A 662 -18.17 17.87 -12.43
N LEU A 663 -17.58 18.97 -12.90
CA LEU A 663 -16.34 19.51 -12.34
C LEU A 663 -16.56 20.05 -10.92
N GLU A 664 -17.72 20.66 -10.66
CA GLU A 664 -18.13 21.11 -9.32
C GLU A 664 -18.33 19.92 -8.36
N ALA A 665 -19.06 18.87 -8.78
CA ALA A 665 -19.23 17.66 -7.98
C ALA A 665 -17.90 16.97 -7.67
N THR A 666 -16.98 16.93 -8.65
CA THR A 666 -15.63 16.40 -8.47
C THR A 666 -14.84 17.24 -7.45
N PHE A 667 -14.99 18.57 -7.50
CA PHE A 667 -14.32 19.45 -6.54
C PHE A 667 -14.80 19.21 -5.12
N TYR A 668 -16.12 19.15 -4.89
CA TYR A 668 -16.66 18.84 -3.56
C TYR A 668 -16.24 17.45 -3.06
N THR A 669 -16.12 16.47 -3.96
CA THR A 669 -15.56 15.15 -3.62
C THR A 669 -14.13 15.26 -3.12
N ASN A 670 -13.31 16.04 -3.81
CA ASN A 670 -11.90 16.24 -3.47
C ASN A 670 -11.73 17.06 -2.18
N LEU A 671 -12.60 18.05 -1.92
CA LEU A 671 -12.65 18.75 -0.65
C LEU A 671 -13.08 17.82 0.49
N GLY A 672 -14.04 16.93 0.24
CA GLY A 672 -14.43 15.88 1.19
C GLY A 672 -13.27 14.96 1.57
N ASN A 673 -12.37 14.65 0.62
CA ASN A 673 -11.12 13.95 0.89
C ASN A 673 -10.15 14.81 1.70
N TYR A 674 -9.90 16.05 1.26
CA TYR A 674 -8.98 16.96 1.94
C TYR A 674 -9.33 17.18 3.42
N TYR A 675 -10.62 17.37 3.71
CA TYR A 675 -11.10 17.59 5.08
C TYR A 675 -11.31 16.31 5.89
N SER A 676 -11.22 15.10 5.31
CA SER A 676 -11.55 13.88 6.07
C SER A 676 -10.68 13.69 7.31
N ASP A 677 -9.44 14.17 7.24
CA ASP A 677 -8.44 14.02 8.29
C ASP A 677 -8.27 15.32 9.11
N LEU A 678 -8.95 16.42 8.71
CA LEU A 678 -8.85 17.74 9.33
C LEU A 678 -10.12 18.14 10.10
N ASP A 679 -11.29 17.91 9.49
CA ASP A 679 -12.60 18.35 9.96
C ASP A 679 -13.70 17.44 9.38
N ILE A 680 -14.08 16.42 10.14
CA ILE A 680 -15.13 15.46 9.77
C ILE A 680 -16.46 16.16 9.41
N PRO A 681 -16.98 17.11 10.20
CA PRO A 681 -18.14 17.91 9.81
C PRO A 681 -18.03 18.59 8.44
N ALA A 682 -16.89 19.24 8.15
CA ALA A 682 -16.66 19.85 6.84
C ALA A 682 -16.60 18.80 5.72
N ALA A 683 -15.92 17.68 5.96
CA ALA A 683 -15.81 16.57 5.01
C ALA A 683 -17.19 16.01 4.64
N LEU A 684 -18.05 15.76 5.63
CA LEU A 684 -19.42 15.29 5.43
C LEU A 684 -20.26 16.30 4.63
N LYS A 685 -20.16 17.59 4.96
CA LYS A 685 -20.86 18.66 4.25
C LYS A 685 -20.49 18.68 2.76
N TYR A 686 -19.20 18.68 2.44
CA TYR A 686 -18.75 18.69 1.04
C TYR A 686 -19.11 17.38 0.31
N CYS A 687 -18.97 16.22 0.95
CA CYS A 687 -19.41 14.95 0.35
C CYS A 687 -20.92 14.95 0.04
N GLN A 688 -21.76 15.51 0.92
CA GLN A 688 -23.20 15.61 0.70
C GLN A 688 -23.54 16.52 -0.49
N MET A 689 -22.86 17.67 -0.60
CA MET A 689 -23.01 18.60 -1.74
C MET A 689 -22.57 17.95 -3.05
N GLY A 690 -21.46 17.22 -3.05
CA GLY A 690 -21.00 16.47 -4.22
C GLY A 690 -21.99 15.36 -4.61
N LEU A 691 -22.54 14.63 -3.64
CA LEU A 691 -23.41 13.48 -3.92
C LEU A 691 -24.74 13.91 -4.52
N SER A 692 -25.32 15.02 -4.05
CA SER A 692 -26.57 15.55 -4.58
C SER A 692 -26.40 15.98 -6.05
N LEU A 693 -25.31 16.69 -6.37
CA LEU A 693 -24.97 17.09 -7.74
C LEU A 693 -24.68 15.88 -8.64
N ALA A 694 -23.89 14.91 -8.17
CA ALA A 694 -23.57 13.73 -8.95
C ALA A 694 -24.81 12.86 -9.23
N LYS A 695 -25.79 12.84 -8.31
CA LYS A 695 -27.09 12.17 -8.52
C LYS A 695 -27.96 12.91 -9.52
N SER A 696 -28.09 14.23 -9.43
CA SER A 696 -28.96 15.01 -10.32
C SER A 696 -28.53 14.94 -11.79
N HIS A 697 -27.22 14.76 -12.04
CA HIS A 697 -26.66 14.68 -13.39
C HIS A 697 -26.36 13.24 -13.85
N GLY A 698 -26.65 12.22 -13.03
CA GLY A 698 -26.43 10.81 -13.40
C GLY A 698 -24.94 10.41 -13.48
N ASN A 699 -24.04 11.15 -12.84
CA ASN A 699 -22.61 10.86 -12.82
C ASN A 699 -22.27 9.71 -11.86
N ILE A 700 -22.38 8.47 -12.35
CA ILE A 700 -22.14 7.26 -11.55
C ILE A 700 -20.71 7.15 -11.02
N ILE A 701 -19.73 7.70 -11.73
CA ILE A 701 -18.32 7.68 -11.36
C ILE A 701 -18.10 8.60 -10.14
N GLY A 702 -18.66 9.80 -10.18
CA GLY A 702 -18.65 10.74 -9.06
C GLY A 702 -19.37 10.17 -7.84
N GLN A 703 -20.56 9.56 -8.04
CA GLN A 703 -21.30 8.90 -6.96
C GLN A 703 -20.49 7.79 -6.28
N SER A 704 -19.84 6.91 -7.06
CA SER A 704 -18.96 5.86 -6.53
C SER A 704 -17.83 6.45 -5.68
N ALA A 705 -17.12 7.46 -6.19
CA ALA A 705 -16.01 8.09 -5.47
C ALA A 705 -16.44 8.73 -4.14
N ILE A 706 -17.61 9.37 -4.11
CA ILE A 706 -18.15 10.01 -2.91
C ILE A 706 -18.64 8.97 -1.89
N LEU A 707 -19.28 7.90 -2.34
CA LEU A 707 -19.71 6.81 -1.46
C LEU A 707 -18.52 6.10 -0.81
N ALA A 708 -17.44 5.85 -1.56
CA ALA A 708 -16.19 5.35 -1.00
C ALA A 708 -15.62 6.31 0.06
N ARG A 709 -15.80 7.64 -0.11
CA ARG A 709 -15.40 8.62 0.91
C ARG A 709 -16.30 8.58 2.14
N PHE A 710 -17.62 8.47 1.98
CA PHE A 710 -18.53 8.29 3.12
C PHE A 710 -18.21 7.02 3.91
N SER A 711 -17.89 5.92 3.20
CA SER A 711 -17.42 4.69 3.83
C SER A 711 -16.21 4.97 4.72
N TRP A 712 -15.18 5.64 4.20
CA TRP A 712 -13.98 5.96 4.95
C TRP A 712 -14.25 6.86 6.18
N ILE A 713 -15.07 7.91 6.03
CA ILE A 713 -15.46 8.78 7.16
C ILE A 713 -16.20 7.95 8.23
N LYS A 714 -17.11 7.06 7.82
CA LYS A 714 -17.86 6.21 8.74
C LYS A 714 -16.98 5.21 9.48
N LEU A 715 -15.98 4.67 8.79
CA LEU A 715 -14.94 3.82 9.39
C LEU A 715 -14.18 4.58 10.49
N GLN A 716 -13.77 5.83 10.24
CA GLN A 716 -13.11 6.67 11.26
C GLN A 716 -14.01 6.98 12.46
N THR A 717 -15.34 6.99 12.29
CA THR A 717 -16.30 7.22 13.38
C THR A 717 -16.78 5.95 14.10
N GLY A 718 -16.26 4.76 13.75
CA GLY A 718 -16.65 3.49 14.38
C GLY A 718 -18.02 2.93 13.96
N ASP A 719 -18.55 3.40 12.83
CA ASP A 719 -19.84 2.96 12.24
C ASP A 719 -19.57 2.03 11.05
N TYR A 720 -18.98 0.87 11.35
CA TYR A 720 -18.45 -0.08 10.35
C TYR A 720 -19.53 -0.68 9.44
N ILE A 721 -20.73 -0.92 9.95
CA ILE A 721 -21.86 -1.46 9.16
C ILE A 721 -22.29 -0.45 8.10
N THR A 722 -22.48 0.82 8.49
CA THR A 722 -22.82 1.87 7.51
C THR A 722 -21.66 2.11 6.54
N ALA A 723 -20.41 2.02 7.03
CA ALA A 723 -19.23 2.11 6.18
C ALA A 723 -19.19 1.01 5.12
N GLN A 724 -19.51 -0.23 5.49
CA GLN A 724 -19.55 -1.37 4.59
C GLN A 724 -20.64 -1.20 3.52
N ALA A 725 -21.84 -0.79 3.90
CA ALA A 725 -22.93 -0.52 2.96
C ALA A 725 -22.55 0.56 1.93
N TYR A 726 -21.86 1.62 2.35
CA TYR A 726 -21.35 2.63 1.42
C TYR A 726 -20.22 2.10 0.53
N ALA A 727 -19.34 1.23 1.03
CA ALA A 727 -18.28 0.61 0.25
C ALA A 727 -18.83 -0.31 -0.84
N GLN A 728 -19.81 -1.16 -0.50
CA GLN A 728 -20.48 -2.06 -1.43
C GLN A 728 -21.22 -1.31 -2.54
N GLU A 729 -21.95 -0.25 -2.20
CA GLU A 729 -22.62 0.56 -3.22
C GLU A 729 -21.61 1.32 -4.10
N ALA A 730 -20.51 1.81 -3.53
CA ALA A 730 -19.42 2.42 -4.30
C ALA A 730 -18.81 1.43 -5.28
N GLN A 731 -18.52 0.21 -4.83
CA GLN A 731 -17.99 -0.89 -5.64
C GLN A 731 -18.97 -1.28 -6.75
N ARG A 732 -20.27 -1.43 -6.45
CA ARG A 732 -21.31 -1.77 -7.42
C ARG A 732 -21.39 -0.73 -8.54
N LEU A 733 -21.32 0.56 -8.21
CA LEU A 733 -21.31 1.65 -9.19
C LEU A 733 -20.02 1.68 -10.02
N ALA A 734 -18.86 1.43 -9.39
CA ALA A 734 -17.58 1.35 -10.09
C ALA A 734 -17.58 0.20 -11.10
N LYS A 735 -18.06 -0.98 -10.69
CA LYS A 735 -18.23 -2.16 -11.55
C LYS A 735 -19.16 -1.87 -12.73
N LYS A 736 -20.28 -1.16 -12.50
CA LYS A 736 -21.19 -0.72 -13.58
C LYS A 736 -20.52 0.22 -14.58
N SER A 737 -19.56 1.03 -14.13
CA SER A 737 -18.80 1.94 -14.99
C SER A 737 -17.60 1.28 -15.70
N GLY A 738 -17.23 0.05 -15.33
CA GLY A 738 -16.05 -0.64 -15.85
C GLY A 738 -14.72 -0.10 -15.32
N ASP A 739 -14.74 0.63 -14.19
CA ASP A 739 -13.55 1.20 -13.57
C ASP A 739 -12.98 0.26 -12.51
N LEU A 740 -11.96 -0.49 -12.90
CA LEU A 740 -11.31 -1.52 -12.07
C LEU A 740 -10.56 -0.90 -10.89
N GLN A 741 -9.96 0.29 -11.05
CA GLN A 741 -9.25 0.97 -9.96
C GLN A 741 -10.22 1.44 -8.87
N ARG A 742 -11.37 2.02 -9.26
CA ARG A 742 -12.41 2.43 -8.31
C ARG A 742 -13.10 1.23 -7.69
N GLU A 743 -13.29 0.15 -8.43
CA GLU A 743 -13.82 -1.12 -7.89
C GLU A 743 -12.85 -1.69 -6.84
N ALA A 744 -11.55 -1.75 -7.14
CA ALA A 744 -10.51 -2.16 -6.18
C ALA A 744 -10.51 -1.29 -4.92
N ARG A 745 -10.77 0.01 -5.06
CA ARG A 745 -10.86 0.92 -3.92
C ARG A 745 -12.12 0.71 -3.08
N GLY A 746 -13.25 0.39 -3.70
CA GLY A 746 -14.47 -0.01 -2.99
C GLY A 746 -14.27 -1.31 -2.23
N LEU A 747 -13.67 -2.32 -2.88
CA LEU A 747 -13.27 -3.58 -2.25
C LEU A 747 -12.31 -3.37 -1.07
N TYR A 748 -11.33 -2.47 -1.21
CA TYR A 748 -10.42 -2.15 -0.12
C TYR A 748 -11.16 -1.55 1.09
N ALA A 749 -12.07 -0.59 0.86
CA ALA A 749 -12.85 0.01 1.93
C ALA A 749 -13.76 -1.02 2.63
N GLU A 750 -14.35 -1.95 1.86
CA GLU A 750 -15.12 -3.06 2.39
C GLU A 750 -14.25 -4.01 3.21
N ALA A 751 -13.07 -4.36 2.71
CA ALA A 751 -12.11 -5.22 3.40
C ALA A 751 -11.69 -4.63 4.76
N LEU A 752 -11.45 -3.32 4.84
CA LEU A 752 -11.19 -2.65 6.11
C LEU A 752 -12.39 -2.75 7.07
N CYS A 753 -13.62 -2.71 6.58
CA CYS A 753 -14.81 -2.92 7.42
C CYS A 753 -14.87 -4.36 7.93
N CYS A 754 -14.65 -5.36 7.07
CA CYS A 754 -14.58 -6.78 7.44
C CYS A 754 -13.49 -7.02 8.49
N GLN A 755 -12.31 -6.41 8.33
CA GLN A 755 -11.23 -6.45 9.31
C GLN A 755 -11.69 -5.90 10.68
N MET A 756 -12.34 -4.74 10.72
CA MET A 756 -12.83 -4.16 11.98
C MET A 756 -13.94 -5.01 12.63
N LEU A 757 -14.78 -5.66 11.82
CA LEU A 757 -15.85 -6.55 12.29
C LEU A 757 -15.37 -7.96 12.69
N GLY A 758 -14.12 -8.31 12.37
CA GLY A 758 -13.56 -9.64 12.67
C GLY A 758 -13.80 -10.70 11.58
N ASP A 759 -14.35 -10.32 10.42
CA ASP A 759 -14.49 -11.20 9.26
C ASP A 759 -13.19 -11.23 8.44
N TYR A 760 -12.19 -11.89 9.01
CA TYR A 760 -10.84 -11.93 8.44
C TYR A 760 -10.75 -12.73 7.15
N ARG A 761 -11.61 -13.73 6.96
CA ARG A 761 -11.64 -14.54 5.74
C ARG A 761 -12.14 -13.71 4.56
N GLU A 762 -13.24 -13.01 4.73
CA GLU A 762 -13.79 -12.13 3.70
C GLU A 762 -12.84 -10.97 3.41
N CYS A 763 -12.22 -10.38 4.44
CA CYS A 763 -11.22 -9.33 4.25
C CYS A 763 -10.08 -9.76 3.30
N ILE A 764 -9.44 -10.92 3.55
CA ILE A 764 -8.36 -11.43 2.70
C ILE A 764 -8.85 -11.68 1.27
N PHE A 765 -10.06 -12.22 1.12
CA PHE A 765 -10.67 -12.47 -0.18
C PHE A 765 -10.86 -11.16 -0.98
N LEU A 766 -11.46 -10.14 -0.36
CA LEU A 766 -11.68 -8.83 -0.96
C LEU A 766 -10.36 -8.14 -1.35
N VAL A 767 -9.33 -8.22 -0.49
CA VAL A 767 -8.01 -7.64 -0.74
C VAL A 767 -7.33 -8.29 -1.95
N ARG A 768 -7.36 -9.63 -2.05
CA ARG A 768 -6.79 -10.35 -3.19
C ARG A 768 -7.50 -9.99 -4.49
N ARG A 769 -8.84 -9.91 -4.45
CA ARG A 769 -9.63 -9.48 -5.60
C ARG A 769 -9.27 -8.06 -6.04
N ALA A 770 -9.15 -7.13 -5.10
CA ALA A 770 -8.75 -5.75 -5.40
C ALA A 770 -7.35 -5.66 -6.02
N SER A 771 -6.40 -6.46 -5.53
CA SER A 771 -5.03 -6.51 -6.06
C SER A 771 -5.00 -7.01 -7.51
N ALA A 772 -5.77 -8.07 -7.82
CA ALA A 772 -5.91 -8.58 -9.19
C ALA A 772 -6.51 -7.54 -10.16
N LEU A 773 -7.48 -6.74 -9.71
CA LEU A 773 -8.04 -5.65 -10.53
C LEU A 773 -6.99 -4.56 -10.84
N LEU A 774 -6.11 -4.25 -9.89
CA LEU A 774 -5.02 -3.29 -10.11
C LEU A 774 -3.98 -3.82 -11.09
N GLU A 775 -3.67 -5.10 -11.05
CA GLU A 775 -2.80 -5.74 -12.05
C GLU A 775 -3.39 -5.63 -13.46
N LEU A 776 -4.69 -5.90 -13.62
CA LEU A 776 -5.37 -5.84 -14.92
C LEU A 776 -5.37 -4.44 -15.56
N CYS A 777 -5.37 -3.37 -14.75
CA CYS A 777 -5.26 -1.99 -15.25
C CYS A 777 -3.83 -1.44 -15.25
N GLY A 778 -2.82 -2.24 -14.93
CA GLY A 778 -1.41 -1.83 -14.91
C GLY A 778 -1.04 -0.89 -13.76
N LEU A 779 -1.81 -0.90 -12.66
CA LEU A 779 -1.64 -0.03 -11.49
C LEU A 779 -1.14 -0.78 -10.24
N SER A 780 -0.55 -1.97 -10.41
CA SER A 780 0.01 -2.77 -9.32
C SER A 780 1.15 -2.09 -8.54
N GLN A 781 1.74 -1.03 -9.10
CA GLN A 781 2.83 -0.27 -8.48
C GLN A 781 2.35 0.96 -7.70
N GLY A 782 1.05 1.26 -7.70
CA GLY A 782 0.49 2.43 -7.02
C GLY A 782 0.27 2.22 -5.52
N ASP A 783 0.08 3.33 -4.80
CA ASP A 783 -0.13 3.37 -3.34
C ASP A 783 -1.30 2.49 -2.85
N LEU A 784 -2.34 2.29 -3.66
CA LEU A 784 -3.48 1.44 -3.29
C LEU A 784 -3.08 -0.04 -3.16
N ASN A 785 -2.19 -0.55 -4.02
CA ASN A 785 -1.74 -1.93 -3.93
C ASN A 785 -0.93 -2.17 -2.65
N HIS A 786 -0.14 -1.18 -2.23
CA HIS A 786 0.55 -1.23 -0.94
C HIS A 786 -0.41 -1.27 0.24
N ALA A 787 -1.43 -0.41 0.23
CA ALA A 787 -2.44 -0.38 1.27
C ALA A 787 -3.17 -1.73 1.39
N LEU A 788 -3.47 -2.36 0.25
CA LEU A 788 -4.02 -3.71 0.16
C LEU A 788 -3.09 -4.76 0.79
N MET A 789 -1.82 -4.79 0.40
CA MET A 789 -0.84 -5.73 0.97
C MET A 789 -0.66 -5.56 2.48
N ASN A 790 -0.66 -4.32 2.99
CA ASN A 790 -0.59 -4.05 4.42
C ASN A 790 -1.83 -4.54 5.17
N CYS A 791 -3.02 -4.26 4.65
CA CYS A 791 -4.28 -4.74 5.24
C CYS A 791 -4.30 -6.27 5.30
N GLN A 792 -3.87 -6.96 4.25
CA GLN A 792 -3.75 -8.42 4.28
C GLN A 792 -2.77 -8.89 5.36
N ALA A 793 -1.59 -8.27 5.44
CA ALA A 793 -0.58 -8.62 6.41
C ALA A 793 -1.07 -8.40 7.85
N GLU A 794 -1.75 -7.28 8.11
CA GLU A 794 -2.35 -6.96 9.41
C GLU A 794 -3.40 -7.99 9.82
N VAL A 795 -4.27 -8.42 8.89
CA VAL A 795 -5.23 -9.50 9.17
C VAL A 795 -4.51 -10.80 9.53
N HIS A 796 -3.42 -11.15 8.84
CA HIS A 796 -2.61 -12.30 9.24
C HIS A 796 -2.03 -12.12 10.65
N VAL A 797 -1.64 -10.91 11.07
CA VAL A 797 -1.24 -10.64 12.47
C VAL A 797 -2.41 -10.89 13.43
N LEU A 798 -3.61 -10.39 13.12
CA LEU A 798 -4.81 -10.56 13.95
C LEU A 798 -5.20 -12.04 14.10
N LYS A 799 -5.05 -12.83 13.04
CA LYS A 799 -5.24 -14.29 13.04
C LYS A 799 -4.14 -15.06 13.79
N SER A 800 -3.06 -14.39 14.20
CA SER A 800 -1.84 -14.97 14.75
C SER A 800 -0.98 -15.74 13.73
N GLU A 801 -1.13 -15.50 12.42
CA GLU A 801 -0.35 -16.13 11.35
C GLU A 801 0.94 -15.35 11.06
N TYR A 802 1.80 -15.22 12.07
CA TYR A 802 2.94 -14.30 12.07
C TYR A 802 3.94 -14.54 10.92
N ALA A 803 4.24 -15.79 10.57
CA ALA A 803 5.15 -16.08 9.46
C ALA A 803 4.64 -15.54 8.11
N TYR A 804 3.32 -15.63 7.87
CA TYR A 804 2.69 -15.09 6.66
C TYR A 804 2.70 -13.55 6.65
N ALA A 805 2.35 -12.94 7.78
CA ALA A 805 2.41 -11.48 7.94
C ALA A 805 3.82 -10.94 7.71
N CYS A 806 4.84 -11.60 8.30
CA CYS A 806 6.25 -11.23 8.12
C CYS A 806 6.69 -11.34 6.66
N ALA A 807 6.29 -12.41 5.95
CA ALA A 807 6.60 -12.58 4.54
C ALA A 807 6.00 -11.46 3.67
N LEU A 808 4.74 -11.10 3.92
CA LEU A 808 4.06 -10.00 3.22
C LEU A 808 4.73 -8.65 3.51
N HIS A 809 4.97 -8.31 4.79
CA HIS A 809 5.66 -7.06 5.11
C HIS A 809 7.08 -7.03 4.57
N THR A 810 7.77 -8.17 4.45
CA THR A 810 9.10 -8.25 3.82
C THR A 810 9.01 -7.99 2.32
N GLN A 811 8.01 -8.53 1.63
CA GLN A 811 7.76 -8.27 0.21
C GLN A 811 7.44 -6.78 -0.01
N VAL A 812 6.61 -6.20 0.85
CA VAL A 812 6.31 -4.77 0.84
C VAL A 812 7.57 -3.94 1.10
N LEU A 813 8.36 -4.30 2.10
CA LEU A 813 9.62 -3.63 2.41
C LEU A 813 10.56 -3.68 1.19
N GLN A 814 10.73 -4.84 0.54
CA GLN A 814 11.56 -4.95 -0.67
C GLN A 814 11.06 -4.07 -1.82
N THR A 815 9.74 -3.84 -1.89
CA THR A 815 9.12 -2.99 -2.91
C THR A 815 9.41 -1.50 -2.69
N TYR A 816 9.53 -1.06 -1.44
CA TYR A 816 9.67 0.35 -1.05
C TYR A 816 11.03 0.72 -0.46
N ARG A 817 11.89 -0.27 -0.19
CA ARG A 817 13.27 -0.09 0.25
C ARG A 817 13.96 0.76 -0.79
N GLY A 818 14.47 1.91 -0.36
CA GLY A 818 15.11 2.82 -1.29
C GLY A 818 14.34 4.07 -1.67
N GLY A 819 13.03 4.08 -1.42
CA GLY A 819 12.13 5.04 -2.03
C GLY A 819 11.35 5.83 -1.01
N GLN A 820 10.23 5.26 -0.57
CA GLN A 820 9.25 5.94 0.27
C GLN A 820 9.52 5.68 1.75
N LEU A 821 10.26 6.58 2.40
CA LEU A 821 10.62 6.47 3.82
C LEU A 821 9.47 6.11 4.76
N TYR A 822 8.28 6.68 4.52
CA TYR A 822 7.12 6.39 5.36
C TYR A 822 6.77 4.91 5.30
N TYR A 823 6.68 4.33 4.10
CA TYR A 823 6.33 2.92 3.91
C TYR A 823 7.47 1.97 4.27
N GLU A 824 8.71 2.40 4.09
CA GLU A 824 9.88 1.64 4.56
C GLU A 824 9.92 1.57 6.10
N GLY A 825 9.74 2.72 6.76
CA GLY A 825 9.64 2.80 8.22
C GLY A 825 8.45 1.99 8.75
N LEU A 826 7.29 2.11 8.11
CA LEU A 826 6.08 1.36 8.45
C LEU A 826 6.28 -0.15 8.30
N SER A 827 6.86 -0.59 7.18
CA SER A 827 7.07 -2.03 6.92
C SER A 827 8.09 -2.62 7.90
N SER A 828 9.21 -1.92 8.15
CA SER A 828 10.20 -2.33 9.14
C SER A 828 9.60 -2.41 10.55
N MET A 829 8.72 -1.46 10.89
CA MET A 829 8.04 -1.40 12.19
C MET A 829 7.08 -2.59 12.34
N ASN A 830 6.29 -2.87 11.30
CA ASN A 830 5.35 -3.97 11.29
C ASN A 830 6.07 -5.33 11.32
N ILE A 831 7.21 -5.48 10.64
CA ILE A 831 8.04 -6.68 10.76
C ILE A 831 8.52 -6.84 12.21
N ALA A 832 9.04 -5.79 12.83
CA ALA A 832 9.48 -5.82 14.23
C ALA A 832 8.33 -6.26 15.16
N ALA A 833 7.12 -5.71 14.98
CA ALA A 833 5.93 -6.08 15.75
C ALA A 833 5.58 -7.57 15.64
N VAL A 834 5.77 -8.18 14.46
CA VAL A 834 5.48 -9.59 14.18
C VAL A 834 6.61 -10.51 14.68
N GLU A 835 7.86 -10.05 14.61
CA GLU A 835 9.03 -10.81 15.05
C GLU A 835 9.12 -10.94 16.59
N VAL A 836 8.53 -10.00 17.34
CA VAL A 836 8.43 -10.07 18.82
C VAL A 836 7.77 -11.38 19.27
N PRO A 837 6.50 -11.68 18.90
CA PRO A 837 5.83 -12.92 19.29
C PRO A 837 6.41 -14.18 18.61
N MET A 838 7.12 -14.06 17.48
CA MET A 838 7.83 -15.19 16.86
C MET A 838 9.10 -15.61 17.63
N GLY A 839 9.57 -14.80 18.57
CA GLY A 839 10.76 -15.09 19.37
C GLY A 839 12.09 -14.85 18.65
N VAL A 840 12.13 -13.94 17.68
CA VAL A 840 13.37 -13.52 17.00
C VAL A 840 14.29 -12.78 17.99
N SER A 841 15.61 -12.86 17.79
CA SER A 841 16.62 -12.25 18.65
C SER A 841 16.40 -10.75 18.85
N CYS A 842 16.61 -10.26 20.08
CA CYS A 842 16.44 -8.86 20.46
C CYS A 842 17.22 -7.89 19.57
N GLU A 843 18.46 -8.20 19.20
CA GLU A 843 19.30 -7.29 18.43
C GLU A 843 18.68 -6.99 17.06
N VAL A 844 18.13 -8.01 16.40
CA VAL A 844 17.49 -7.89 15.07
C VAL A 844 16.22 -7.04 15.15
N ILE A 845 15.40 -7.24 16.19
CA ILE A 845 14.17 -6.45 16.37
C ILE A 845 14.51 -4.99 16.69
N GLN A 846 15.50 -4.76 17.57
CA GLN A 846 15.96 -3.42 17.91
C GLN A 846 16.50 -2.66 16.70
N GLU A 847 17.24 -3.34 15.81
CA GLU A 847 17.70 -2.76 14.55
C GLU A 847 16.52 -2.26 13.71
N LYS A 848 15.45 -3.07 13.56
CA LYS A 848 14.26 -2.68 12.79
C LYS A 848 13.49 -1.53 13.42
N ILE A 849 13.32 -1.53 14.75
CA ILE A 849 12.71 -0.41 15.49
C ILE A 849 13.53 0.87 15.25
N TYR A 850 14.85 0.78 15.34
CA TYR A 850 15.75 1.90 15.12
C TYR A 850 15.65 2.45 13.68
N VAL A 851 15.62 1.56 12.68
CA VAL A 851 15.40 1.92 11.28
C VAL A 851 14.08 2.67 11.12
N SER A 852 12.98 2.14 11.67
CA SER A 852 11.65 2.75 11.60
C SER A 852 11.61 4.14 12.24
N GLN A 853 12.10 4.28 13.47
CA GLN A 853 12.19 5.57 14.16
C GLN A 853 12.99 6.58 13.34
N THR A 854 14.10 6.12 12.76
CA THR A 854 14.95 6.96 11.93
C THR A 854 14.23 7.43 10.68
N MET A 855 13.49 6.55 9.99
CA MET A 855 12.68 6.91 8.82
C MET A 855 11.58 7.92 9.18
N PHE A 856 10.85 7.70 10.28
CA PHE A 856 9.79 8.61 10.72
C PHE A 856 10.30 9.97 11.18
N ASN A 857 11.49 10.02 11.80
CA ASN A 857 12.12 11.29 12.20
C ASN A 857 12.55 12.12 10.98
N LYS A 858 13.06 11.51 9.92
CA LYS A 858 13.45 12.22 8.69
C LYS A 858 12.29 12.91 7.98
N ILE A 859 11.08 12.35 8.04
CA ILE A 859 9.89 12.92 7.41
C ILE A 859 9.13 13.90 8.31
N GLY A 860 9.85 14.63 9.16
CA GLY A 860 9.30 15.68 10.01
C GLY A 860 8.81 15.22 11.39
N GLY A 861 9.13 13.99 11.80
CA GLY A 861 8.72 13.42 13.09
C GLY A 861 7.23 13.09 13.09
N GLN A 862 6.88 11.85 12.76
CA GLN A 862 5.50 11.35 12.81
C GLN A 862 5.17 10.90 14.24
N PRO A 863 4.51 11.70 15.10
CA PRO A 863 4.48 11.43 16.54
C PRO A 863 3.74 10.14 16.88
N MET A 864 2.67 9.82 16.14
CA MET A 864 1.92 8.58 16.30
C MET A 864 2.76 7.35 15.89
N MET A 865 3.49 7.43 14.79
CA MET A 865 4.33 6.31 14.33
C MET A 865 5.53 6.07 15.25
N LEU A 866 6.10 7.14 15.82
CA LEU A 866 7.12 7.04 16.86
C LEU A 866 6.54 6.43 18.14
N THR A 867 5.29 6.77 18.50
CA THR A 867 4.59 6.14 19.63
C THR A 867 4.34 4.65 19.37
N ALA A 868 4.01 4.26 18.14
CA ALA A 868 3.87 2.85 17.76
C ALA A 868 5.22 2.10 17.87
N CYS A 869 6.35 2.73 17.51
CA CYS A 869 7.67 2.17 17.77
C CYS A 869 7.95 1.97 19.28
N ASP A 870 7.58 2.95 20.12
CA ASP A 870 7.68 2.84 21.58
C ASP A 870 6.81 1.68 22.12
N VAL A 871 5.64 1.44 21.54
CA VAL A 871 4.77 0.29 21.90
C VAL A 871 5.44 -1.05 21.58
N ILE A 872 6.06 -1.18 20.40
CA ILE A 872 6.77 -2.42 20.03
C ILE A 872 7.99 -2.61 20.92
N GLN A 873 8.70 -1.54 21.26
CA GLN A 873 9.80 -1.59 22.22
C GLN A 873 9.32 -2.04 23.61
N ALA A 874 8.15 -1.58 24.05
CA ALA A 874 7.54 -2.03 25.31
C ALA A 874 7.21 -3.52 25.26
N ASP A 875 6.71 -4.00 24.11
CA ASP A 875 6.40 -5.42 23.94
C ASP A 875 7.64 -6.31 23.94
N LEU A 876 8.72 -5.84 23.31
CA LEU A 876 10.03 -6.48 23.35
C LEU A 876 10.57 -6.54 24.79
N ASN A 877 10.51 -5.43 25.53
CA ASN A 877 10.95 -5.39 26.93
C ASN A 877 10.16 -6.38 27.80
N LEU A 878 8.84 -6.46 27.58
CA LEU A 878 7.98 -7.39 28.28
C LEU A 878 8.36 -8.85 27.99
N ARG A 879 8.67 -9.18 26.72
CA ARG A 879 9.17 -10.50 26.33
C ARG A 879 10.48 -10.88 27.03
N GLU A 880 11.38 -9.91 27.21
CA GLU A 880 12.66 -10.10 27.91
C GLU A 880 12.53 -10.07 29.45
N GLY A 881 11.31 -9.91 29.97
CA GLY A 881 11.01 -10.05 31.40
C GLY A 881 10.87 -8.73 32.18
N ASP A 882 10.84 -7.57 31.51
CA ASP A 882 10.52 -6.29 32.15
C ASP A 882 9.00 -6.14 32.36
N MET A 883 8.56 -6.43 33.58
CA MET A 883 7.14 -6.36 33.98
C MET A 883 6.69 -4.97 34.46
N SER A 884 7.51 -3.92 34.30
CA SER A 884 7.21 -2.58 34.85
C SER A 884 6.03 -1.88 34.16
N CYS A 885 5.72 -2.25 32.91
CA CYS A 885 4.68 -1.65 32.07
C CYS A 885 4.75 -0.11 31.94
N SER A 886 5.87 0.53 32.32
CA SER A 886 5.97 1.99 32.37
C SER A 886 5.90 2.62 30.98
N LEU A 887 6.46 1.92 29.98
CA LEU A 887 6.44 2.38 28.59
C LEU A 887 5.04 2.25 27.97
N PHE A 888 4.31 1.15 28.23
CA PHE A 888 2.89 1.04 27.85
C PHE A 888 2.03 2.15 28.49
N CYS A 889 2.24 2.47 29.76
CA CYS A 889 1.54 3.58 30.42
C CYS A 889 1.85 4.94 29.78
N LYS A 890 3.11 5.16 29.33
CA LYS A 890 3.51 6.39 28.61
C LYS A 890 2.82 6.46 27.24
N CYS A 891 2.83 5.38 26.47
CA CYS A 891 2.18 5.30 25.16
C CYS A 891 0.66 5.46 25.27
N LEU A 892 0.04 4.81 26.27
CA LEU A 892 -1.38 4.98 26.56
C LEU A 892 -1.72 6.45 26.81
N LYS A 893 -0.95 7.15 27.66
CA LYS A 893 -1.14 8.58 27.92
C LYS A 893 -0.96 9.45 26.67
N ALA A 894 -0.04 9.09 25.79
CA ALA A 894 0.16 9.79 24.52
C ALA A 894 -1.01 9.59 23.54
N GLY A 895 -1.69 8.43 23.60
CA GLY A 895 -2.86 8.13 22.77
C GLY A 895 -4.20 8.58 23.36
N LEU A 896 -4.27 8.94 24.64
CA LEU A 896 -5.52 9.38 25.30
C LEU A 896 -6.10 10.63 24.63
N GLY A 897 -7.39 10.55 24.24
CA GLY A 897 -8.10 11.63 23.55
C GLY A 897 -8.25 11.43 22.04
N GLN A 898 -7.64 10.39 21.49
CA GLN A 898 -7.86 9.92 20.13
C GLN A 898 -8.32 8.46 20.21
N ASP A 899 -9.47 8.12 19.61
CA ASP A 899 -9.87 6.71 19.44
C ASP A 899 -8.89 6.07 18.44
N SER A 900 -7.83 5.46 18.97
CA SER A 900 -6.69 4.94 18.18
C SER A 900 -6.36 3.51 18.59
N GLU A 901 -5.93 2.72 17.62
CA GLU A 901 -5.50 1.33 17.80
C GLU A 901 -4.39 1.16 18.86
N ILE A 902 -3.51 2.18 19.00
CA ILE A 902 -2.45 2.25 20.01
C ILE A 902 -3.02 2.13 21.43
N VAL A 903 -4.14 2.81 21.71
CA VAL A 903 -4.80 2.77 23.03
C VAL A 903 -5.29 1.35 23.31
N SER A 904 -6.03 0.78 22.35
CA SER A 904 -6.59 -0.56 22.46
C SER A 904 -5.50 -1.62 22.68
N TYR A 905 -4.40 -1.54 21.94
CA TYR A 905 -3.25 -2.43 22.09
C TYR A 905 -2.54 -2.26 23.45
N CYS A 906 -2.32 -1.02 23.91
CA CYS A 906 -1.70 -0.78 25.23
C CYS A 906 -2.57 -1.34 26.37
N LEU A 907 -3.90 -1.15 26.30
CA LEU A 907 -4.83 -1.73 27.28
C LEU A 907 -4.77 -3.26 27.29
N GLU A 908 -4.67 -3.86 26.10
CA GLU A 908 -4.53 -5.31 25.97
C GLU A 908 -3.25 -5.83 26.65
N ARG A 909 -2.09 -5.22 26.39
CA ARG A 909 -0.83 -5.63 27.01
C ARG A 909 -0.81 -5.38 28.52
N LEU A 910 -1.39 -4.28 28.99
CA LEU A 910 -1.51 -4.00 30.42
C LEU A 910 -2.39 -5.05 31.12
N ALA A 911 -3.54 -5.40 30.53
CA ALA A 911 -4.41 -6.44 31.05
C ALA A 911 -3.74 -7.82 31.08
N ASP A 912 -2.97 -8.16 30.03
CA ASP A 912 -2.19 -9.39 29.95
C ASP A 912 -1.14 -9.49 31.08
N VAL A 913 -0.45 -8.38 31.39
CA VAL A 913 0.52 -8.37 32.49
C VAL A 913 -0.16 -8.47 33.85
N THR A 914 -1.21 -7.69 34.10
CA THR A 914 -1.80 -7.60 35.45
C THR A 914 -2.60 -8.83 35.86
N ARG A 915 -3.15 -9.62 34.91
CA ARG A 915 -3.84 -10.88 35.24
C ARG A 915 -2.93 -11.87 35.99
N TRP A 916 -1.62 -11.81 35.74
CA TRP A 916 -0.62 -12.64 36.41
C TRP A 916 0.01 -12.00 37.66
N SER A 917 -0.45 -10.81 38.06
CA SER A 917 0.02 -10.18 39.30
C SER A 917 -0.34 -11.05 40.54
N PRO A 918 0.41 -10.95 41.65
CA PRO A 918 0.15 -11.75 42.86
C PRO A 918 -1.25 -11.57 43.46
N HIS A 919 -1.94 -10.48 43.13
CA HIS A 919 -3.29 -10.18 43.60
C HIS A 919 -4.39 -10.56 42.59
N HIS A 920 -4.03 -11.00 41.39
CA HIS A 920 -4.95 -11.36 40.31
C HIS A 920 -6.04 -10.28 40.10
N ASP A 921 -5.61 -9.06 39.80
CA ASP A 921 -6.49 -7.90 39.63
C ASP A 921 -7.14 -7.89 38.24
N PRO A 922 -8.49 -8.01 38.12
CA PRO A 922 -9.19 -7.96 36.84
C PRO A 922 -9.38 -6.54 36.30
N SER A 923 -8.98 -5.49 37.04
CA SER A 923 -9.31 -4.10 36.71
C SER A 923 -8.91 -3.70 35.29
N TRP A 924 -7.70 -4.02 34.86
CA TRP A 924 -7.25 -3.71 33.49
C TRP A 924 -7.99 -4.53 32.43
N SER A 925 -8.31 -5.79 32.70
CA SER A 925 -9.11 -6.63 31.80
C SER A 925 -10.53 -6.11 31.66
N ILE A 926 -11.11 -5.57 32.74
CA ILE A 926 -12.43 -4.91 32.71
C ILE A 926 -12.37 -3.57 31.95
N ILE A 927 -11.31 -2.78 32.14
CA ILE A 927 -11.09 -1.54 31.38
C ILE A 927 -10.96 -1.85 29.88
N LEU A 928 -10.19 -2.88 29.52
CA LEU A 928 -10.07 -3.35 28.15
C LEU A 928 -11.45 -3.74 27.59
N LEU A 929 -12.23 -4.55 28.33
CA LEU A 929 -13.57 -4.95 27.90
C LEU A 929 -14.48 -3.74 27.64
N ALA A 930 -14.51 -2.78 28.58
CA ALA A 930 -15.35 -1.58 28.46
C ALA A 930 -14.92 -0.70 27.27
N HIS A 931 -13.62 -0.53 27.07
CA HIS A 931 -13.07 0.20 25.93
C HIS A 931 -13.40 -0.50 24.60
N SER A 932 -13.16 -1.80 24.50
CA SER A 932 -13.40 -2.57 23.27
C SER A 932 -14.89 -2.70 22.93
N LEU A 933 -15.79 -2.74 23.91
CA LEU A 933 -17.24 -2.66 23.68
C LEU A 933 -17.64 -1.31 23.09
N ARG A 934 -17.07 -0.21 23.59
CA ARG A 934 -17.31 1.14 23.07
C ARG A 934 -16.72 1.32 21.66
N ALA A 935 -15.51 0.81 21.43
CA ALA A 935 -14.81 0.87 20.15
C ALA A 935 -15.31 -0.16 19.12
N LYS A 936 -16.16 -1.10 19.56
CA LYS A 936 -16.68 -2.25 18.79
C LYS A 936 -15.58 -3.14 18.21
N GLU A 937 -14.56 -3.43 19.00
CA GLU A 937 -13.42 -4.26 18.61
C GLU A 937 -13.61 -5.72 19.06
N ASN A 938 -14.23 -6.54 18.20
CA ASN A 938 -14.61 -7.92 18.55
C ASN A 938 -13.44 -8.75 19.08
N LEU A 939 -12.28 -8.71 18.43
CA LEU A 939 -11.09 -9.45 18.87
C LEU A 939 -10.71 -9.16 20.32
N ARG A 940 -10.67 -7.88 20.70
CA ARG A 940 -10.24 -7.45 22.03
C ARG A 940 -11.32 -7.67 23.09
N ILE A 941 -12.60 -7.67 22.71
CA ILE A 941 -13.69 -8.14 23.60
C ILE A 941 -13.42 -9.58 24.04
N TYR A 942 -13.17 -10.50 23.10
CA TYR A 942 -12.93 -11.89 23.44
C TYR A 942 -11.61 -12.10 24.20
N LYS A 943 -10.55 -11.33 23.89
CA LYS A 943 -9.31 -11.34 24.70
C LYS A 943 -9.56 -10.85 26.12
N ALA A 944 -10.35 -9.80 26.32
CA ALA A 944 -10.69 -9.32 27.65
C ALA A 944 -11.46 -10.39 28.45
N LEU A 945 -12.44 -11.06 27.83
CA LEU A 945 -13.17 -12.16 28.47
C LEU A 945 -12.25 -13.32 28.84
N GLN A 946 -11.32 -13.69 27.95
CA GLN A 946 -10.29 -14.68 28.23
C GLN A 946 -9.44 -14.29 29.45
N PHE A 947 -8.95 -13.03 29.50
CA PHE A 947 -8.12 -12.54 30.59
C PHE A 947 -8.86 -12.50 31.92
N ILE A 948 -10.14 -12.12 31.92
CA ILE A 948 -11.01 -12.17 33.10
C ILE A 948 -11.20 -13.64 33.54
N GLY A 949 -11.37 -14.55 32.58
CA GLY A 949 -11.44 -15.99 32.83
C GLY A 949 -10.21 -16.53 33.56
N ASP A 950 -9.00 -16.12 33.13
CA ASP A 950 -7.76 -16.48 33.82
C ASP A 950 -7.72 -15.96 35.26
N VAL A 951 -8.16 -14.72 35.49
CA VAL A 951 -8.21 -14.15 36.86
C VAL A 951 -9.15 -14.96 37.76
N TYR A 952 -10.35 -15.30 37.30
CA TYR A 952 -11.29 -16.13 38.06
C TYR A 952 -10.76 -17.54 38.30
N LEU A 953 -10.06 -18.12 37.31
CA LEU A 953 -9.41 -19.41 37.48
C LEU A 953 -8.37 -19.36 38.60
N MET A 954 -7.54 -18.31 38.67
CA MET A 954 -6.55 -18.12 39.74
C MET A 954 -7.20 -17.87 41.12
N GLN A 955 -8.43 -17.33 41.13
CA GLN A 955 -9.24 -17.16 42.34
C GLN A 955 -10.02 -18.43 42.74
N ASN A 956 -9.86 -19.54 42.02
CA ASN A 956 -10.58 -20.81 42.17
C ASN A 956 -12.09 -20.76 41.86
N ASP A 957 -12.56 -19.77 41.09
CA ASP A 957 -13.92 -19.77 40.53
C ASP A 957 -13.92 -20.40 39.13
N GLU A 958 -13.89 -21.73 39.13
CA GLU A 958 -13.81 -22.53 37.91
C GLU A 958 -15.06 -22.41 37.03
N VAL A 959 -16.24 -22.26 37.61
CA VAL A 959 -17.51 -22.21 36.85
C VAL A 959 -17.58 -20.96 36.00
N THR A 960 -17.22 -19.82 36.59
CA THR A 960 -17.15 -18.54 35.87
C THR A 960 -16.05 -18.57 34.82
N ALA A 961 -14.87 -19.11 35.16
CA ALA A 961 -13.75 -19.23 34.22
C ALA A 961 -14.10 -20.06 32.98
N VAL A 962 -14.71 -21.25 33.14
CA VAL A 962 -15.14 -22.10 32.01
C VAL A 962 -16.11 -21.37 31.09
N SER A 963 -17.08 -20.65 31.67
CA SER A 963 -18.08 -19.91 30.90
C SER A 963 -17.42 -18.83 30.05
N LEU A 964 -16.49 -18.06 30.63
CA LEU A 964 -15.75 -17.01 29.92
C LEU A 964 -14.84 -17.58 28.84
N PHE A 965 -14.11 -18.66 29.12
CA PHE A 965 -13.26 -19.31 28.11
C PHE A 965 -14.07 -19.91 26.96
N THR A 966 -15.27 -20.44 27.23
CA THR A 966 -16.15 -21.01 26.20
C THR A 966 -16.63 -19.91 25.24
N VAL A 967 -17.12 -18.78 25.77
CA VAL A 967 -17.54 -17.64 24.93
C VAL A 967 -16.36 -17.07 24.14
N ALA A 968 -15.19 -16.93 24.76
CA ALA A 968 -13.99 -16.48 24.06
C ALA A 968 -13.56 -17.47 22.97
N LEU A 969 -13.62 -18.78 23.24
CA LEU A 969 -13.28 -19.84 22.29
C LEU A 969 -14.18 -19.80 21.05
N GLU A 970 -15.49 -19.65 21.22
CA GLU A 970 -16.44 -19.51 20.12
C GLU A 970 -16.13 -18.27 19.26
N GLY A 971 -15.87 -17.13 19.91
CA GLY A 971 -15.49 -15.89 19.22
C GLY A 971 -14.20 -16.02 18.40
N PHE A 972 -13.13 -16.55 19.00
CA PHE A 972 -11.87 -16.78 18.29
C PHE A 972 -11.99 -17.82 17.18
N THR A 973 -12.89 -18.81 17.32
CA THR A 973 -13.16 -19.80 16.27
C THR A 973 -13.87 -19.14 15.09
N TYR A 974 -14.88 -18.31 15.33
CA TYR A 974 -15.58 -17.56 14.29
C TYR A 974 -14.64 -16.64 13.50
N MET A 975 -13.76 -15.90 14.19
CA MET A 975 -12.80 -14.99 13.55
C MET A 975 -11.54 -15.70 13.01
N ASP A 976 -11.37 -17.02 13.25
CA ASP A 976 -10.18 -17.78 12.82
C ASP A 976 -8.86 -17.26 13.45
N VAL A 977 -8.89 -16.93 14.76
CA VAL A 977 -7.73 -16.49 15.54
C VAL A 977 -7.06 -17.66 16.24
N HIS A 978 -5.85 -18.03 15.83
CA HIS A 978 -5.25 -19.31 16.24
C HIS A 978 -4.70 -19.31 17.67
N CYS A 979 -3.87 -18.32 18.03
CA CYS A 979 -3.11 -18.36 19.29
C CYS A 979 -4.03 -18.25 20.52
N SER A 980 -4.95 -17.29 20.56
CA SER A 980 -5.89 -17.12 21.68
C SER A 980 -6.93 -18.25 21.73
N ARG A 981 -7.36 -18.79 20.59
CA ARG A 981 -8.20 -20.01 20.54
C ARG A 981 -7.49 -21.18 21.22
N ALA A 982 -6.25 -21.44 20.85
CA ALA A 982 -5.44 -22.52 21.43
C ALA A 982 -5.26 -22.33 22.94
N GLU A 983 -5.00 -21.12 23.43
CA GLU A 983 -4.92 -20.84 24.86
C GLU A 983 -6.20 -21.18 25.62
N CYS A 984 -7.39 -20.80 25.11
CA CYS A 984 -8.67 -21.18 25.70
C CYS A 984 -8.82 -22.71 25.76
N MET A 985 -8.43 -23.41 24.69
CA MET A 985 -8.49 -24.88 24.64
C MET A 985 -7.55 -25.51 25.67
N ILE A 986 -6.34 -24.98 25.87
CA ILE A 986 -5.43 -25.44 26.93
C ILE A 986 -6.05 -25.25 28.31
N ARG A 987 -6.63 -24.07 28.60
CA ARG A 987 -7.28 -23.81 29.90
C ARG A 987 -8.42 -24.78 30.17
N LEU A 988 -9.30 -24.96 29.19
CA LEU A 988 -10.42 -25.91 29.29
C LEU A 988 -9.94 -27.37 29.42
N GLY A 989 -8.87 -27.74 28.72
CA GLY A 989 -8.26 -29.08 28.81
C GLY A 989 -7.60 -29.34 30.17
N ASP A 990 -6.87 -28.35 30.72
CA ASP A 990 -6.27 -28.43 32.06
C ASP A 990 -7.36 -28.61 33.13
N MET A 991 -8.52 -27.96 32.97
CA MET A 991 -9.69 -28.12 33.84
C MET A 991 -10.39 -29.47 33.65
N ALA A 992 -10.52 -29.95 32.40
CA ALA A 992 -11.06 -31.29 32.11
C ALA A 992 -10.21 -32.38 32.78
N LYS A 993 -8.88 -32.27 32.68
CA LYS A 993 -7.93 -33.16 33.37
C LYS A 993 -8.13 -33.12 34.89
N LYS A 994 -8.24 -31.93 35.48
CA LYS A 994 -8.48 -31.74 36.92
C LYS A 994 -9.79 -32.41 37.37
N ASN A 995 -10.82 -32.38 36.51
CA ASN A 995 -12.12 -33.01 36.75
C ASN A 995 -12.17 -34.51 36.39
N GLY A 996 -11.07 -35.10 35.94
CA GLY A 996 -10.94 -36.53 35.62
C GLY A 996 -11.37 -36.91 34.19
N ASP A 997 -11.76 -35.94 33.36
CA ASP A 997 -12.10 -36.17 31.95
C ASP A 997 -10.84 -36.10 31.07
N LEU A 998 -10.06 -37.18 31.10
CA LEU A 998 -8.76 -37.26 30.43
C LEU A 998 -8.88 -37.31 28.90
N LEU A 999 -9.99 -37.85 28.36
CA LEU A 999 -10.22 -37.92 26.91
C LEU A 999 -10.49 -36.52 26.35
N LYS A 1000 -11.36 -35.74 27.00
CA LYS A 1000 -11.61 -34.35 26.60
C LYS A 1000 -10.38 -33.47 26.75
N ALA A 1001 -9.56 -33.72 27.77
CA ALA A 1001 -8.28 -33.02 27.94
C ALA A 1001 -7.33 -33.28 26.76
N LEU A 1002 -7.17 -34.55 26.36
CA LEU A 1002 -6.36 -34.92 25.20
C LEU A 1002 -6.87 -34.27 23.91
N GLU A 1003 -8.18 -34.36 23.64
CA GLU A 1003 -8.81 -33.77 22.46
C GLU A 1003 -8.53 -32.27 22.34
N LEU A 1004 -8.72 -31.51 23.43
CA LEU A 1004 -8.49 -30.07 23.45
C LEU A 1004 -7.02 -29.70 23.26
N TRP A 1005 -6.09 -30.45 23.88
CA TRP A 1005 -4.66 -30.19 23.74
C TRP A 1005 -4.13 -30.55 22.34
N GLU A 1006 -4.53 -31.70 21.78
CA GLU A 1006 -4.12 -32.12 20.44
C GLU A 1006 -4.68 -31.18 19.37
N THR A 1007 -5.90 -30.67 19.55
CA THR A 1007 -6.49 -29.67 18.64
C THR A 1007 -5.84 -28.29 18.78
N ALA A 1008 -5.33 -27.93 19.97
CA ALA A 1008 -4.61 -26.68 20.20
C ALA A 1008 -3.20 -26.67 19.57
N LYS A 1009 -2.55 -27.83 19.46
CA LYS A 1009 -1.18 -27.97 18.94
C LYS A 1009 -0.96 -27.34 17.54
N PRO A 1010 -1.71 -27.72 16.49
CA PRO A 1010 -1.50 -27.17 15.14
C PRO A 1010 -1.78 -25.66 15.07
N LEU A 1011 -2.60 -25.12 15.96
CA LEU A 1011 -2.86 -23.68 16.05
C LEU A 1011 -1.64 -22.90 16.55
N PHE A 1012 -0.91 -23.44 17.53
CA PHE A 1012 0.36 -22.85 17.98
C PHE A 1012 1.49 -23.02 16.97
N GLU A 1013 1.53 -24.15 16.24
CA GLU A 1013 2.47 -24.34 15.13
C GLU A 1013 2.26 -23.28 14.03
N ARG A 1014 1.00 -23.08 13.60
CA ARG A 1014 0.64 -21.99 12.66
C ARG A 1014 0.98 -20.60 13.19
N SER A 1015 0.94 -20.43 14.52
CA SER A 1015 1.28 -19.17 15.19
C SER A 1015 2.76 -19.01 15.52
N SER A 1016 3.64 -19.89 15.01
CA SER A 1016 5.09 -19.86 15.29
C SER A 1016 5.43 -19.89 16.79
N GLN A 1017 4.62 -20.55 17.61
CA GLN A 1017 4.77 -20.61 19.08
C GLN A 1017 5.45 -21.91 19.55
N ALA A 1018 6.72 -22.11 19.18
CA ALA A 1018 7.44 -23.38 19.42
C ALA A 1018 7.48 -23.84 20.90
N LYS A 1019 7.65 -22.90 21.85
CA LYS A 1019 7.65 -23.22 23.29
C LYS A 1019 6.31 -23.78 23.75
N ARG A 1020 5.21 -23.23 23.25
CA ARG A 1020 3.85 -23.69 23.62
C ARG A 1020 3.51 -25.04 23.03
N VAL A 1021 4.07 -25.37 21.87
CA VAL A 1021 3.97 -26.72 21.29
C VAL A 1021 4.67 -27.74 22.21
N GLN A 1022 5.87 -27.42 22.71
CA GLN A 1022 6.56 -28.26 23.69
C GLN A 1022 5.75 -28.41 24.99
N ASP A 1023 5.17 -27.32 25.50
CA ASP A 1023 4.29 -27.35 26.68
C ASP A 1023 3.06 -28.26 26.50
N ILE A 1024 2.55 -28.40 25.26
CA ILE A 1024 1.48 -29.34 24.93
C ILE A 1024 2.02 -30.77 24.89
N ASP A 1025 3.16 -31.00 24.26
CA ASP A 1025 3.78 -32.33 24.19
C ASP A 1025 4.07 -32.89 25.59
N GLU A 1026 4.49 -32.04 26.54
CA GLU A 1026 4.66 -32.40 27.95
C GLU A 1026 3.31 -32.74 28.63
N ARG A 1027 2.25 -31.95 28.37
CA ARG A 1027 0.90 -32.23 28.88
C ARG A 1027 0.37 -33.56 28.39
N VAL A 1028 0.43 -33.80 27.08
CA VAL A 1028 0.02 -35.06 26.44
C VAL A 1028 0.87 -36.21 26.96
N GLY A 1029 2.19 -36.01 27.10
CA GLY A 1029 3.12 -36.98 27.69
C GLY A 1029 2.75 -37.42 29.11
N SER A 1030 2.12 -36.55 29.89
CA SER A 1030 1.69 -36.85 31.27
C SER A 1030 0.44 -37.75 31.38
N ILE A 1031 -0.23 -38.04 30.28
CA ILE A 1031 -1.40 -38.95 30.22
C ILE A 1031 -0.94 -40.38 29.94
N SER A 1032 -1.65 -41.37 30.48
CA SER A 1032 -1.32 -42.79 30.30
C SER A 1032 -1.48 -43.25 28.84
N GLU A 1033 -0.64 -44.19 28.41
CA GLU A 1033 -0.69 -44.75 27.04
C GLU A 1033 -2.03 -45.43 26.72
N GLU A 1034 -2.69 -46.05 27.70
CA GLU A 1034 -4.00 -46.68 27.51
C GLU A 1034 -5.08 -45.65 27.13
N THR A 1035 -5.07 -44.48 27.77
CA THR A 1035 -6.00 -43.39 27.46
C THR A 1035 -5.70 -42.76 26.09
N LYS A 1036 -4.41 -42.65 25.72
CA LYS A 1036 -4.02 -42.17 24.38
C LYS A 1036 -4.47 -43.14 23.29
N GLU A 1037 -4.28 -44.44 23.50
CA GLU A 1037 -4.71 -45.49 22.57
C GLU A 1037 -6.24 -45.47 22.39
N GLN A 1038 -6.98 -45.30 23.50
CA GLN A 1038 -8.43 -45.11 23.45
C GLN A 1038 -8.84 -43.86 22.64
N HIS A 1039 -8.13 -42.73 22.81
CA HIS A 1039 -8.38 -41.52 22.04
C HIS A 1039 -8.11 -41.74 20.53
N CYS A 1040 -6.97 -42.36 20.18
CA CYS A 1040 -6.65 -42.69 18.79
C CYS A 1040 -7.68 -43.63 18.16
N GLN A 1041 -8.20 -44.61 18.89
CA GLN A 1041 -9.25 -45.50 18.41
C GLN A 1041 -10.57 -44.75 18.17
N ASN A 1042 -10.91 -43.78 19.02
CA ASN A 1042 -12.09 -42.93 18.82
C ASN A 1042 -11.93 -42.05 17.58
N LEU A 1043 -10.77 -41.42 17.39
CA LEU A 1043 -10.46 -40.63 16.19
C LEU A 1043 -10.47 -41.48 14.91
N ALA A 1044 -9.91 -42.69 14.96
CA ALA A 1044 -9.92 -43.61 13.82
C ALA A 1044 -11.34 -44.05 13.45
N ARG A 1045 -12.20 -44.34 14.44
CA ARG A 1045 -13.62 -44.64 14.20
C ARG A 1045 -14.37 -43.44 13.59
N LEU A 1046 -14.08 -42.22 14.05
CA LEU A 1046 -14.66 -41.01 13.48
C LEU A 1046 -14.16 -40.76 12.04
N ALA A 1047 -12.90 -41.05 11.75
CA ALA A 1047 -12.33 -40.98 10.41
C ALA A 1047 -12.90 -42.05 9.47
N GLU A 1048 -13.20 -43.25 9.97
CA GLU A 1048 -13.89 -44.31 9.21
C GLU A 1048 -15.36 -44.00 8.93
N LEU A 1049 -16.00 -43.19 9.77
CA LEU A 1049 -17.35 -42.65 9.55
C LEU A 1049 -17.37 -41.49 8.54
N ASN A 1050 -16.22 -40.82 8.30
CA ASN A 1050 -16.08 -39.78 7.30
C ASN A 1050 -15.88 -40.39 5.90
N VAL A 1051 -16.98 -40.55 5.17
CA VAL A 1051 -17.04 -40.80 3.72
C VAL A 1051 -16.21 -39.74 2.96
N PRO A 1052 -15.53 -40.08 1.84
CA PRO A 1052 -14.64 -39.16 1.15
C PRO A 1052 -15.38 -37.91 0.66
N VAL A 1053 -14.79 -36.74 0.91
CA VAL A 1053 -15.21 -35.45 0.38
C VAL A 1053 -15.08 -35.48 -1.15
N GLY A 1054 -16.22 -35.73 -1.81
CA GLY A 1054 -16.35 -35.72 -3.25
C GLY A 1054 -17.82 -35.73 -3.64
N LYS A 1055 -18.39 -34.53 -3.82
CA LYS A 1055 -19.76 -34.24 -4.26
C LYS A 1055 -20.87 -34.79 -3.34
N VAL A 1056 -21.35 -33.95 -2.43
CA VAL A 1056 -22.73 -34.05 -1.93
C VAL A 1056 -23.38 -32.69 -2.15
N GLU A 1057 -23.94 -32.54 -3.34
CA GLU A 1057 -25.15 -31.74 -3.54
C GLU A 1057 -26.28 -32.43 -2.76
N GLU A 1058 -27.10 -31.63 -2.08
CA GLU A 1058 -28.43 -31.96 -1.53
C GLU A 1058 -28.63 -33.34 -0.89
N VAL A 1059 -28.73 -33.38 0.44
CA VAL A 1059 -29.57 -34.38 1.10
C VAL A 1059 -30.48 -33.70 2.11
N ASP A 1060 -31.76 -33.68 1.73
CA ASP A 1060 -32.91 -33.29 2.52
C ASP A 1060 -33.06 -34.14 3.78
N SER A 1061 -33.81 -33.59 4.73
CA SER A 1061 -34.23 -34.19 5.99
C SER A 1061 -34.84 -35.59 5.84
N ASP A 1062 -34.25 -36.60 6.49
CA ASP A 1062 -34.97 -37.71 7.16
C ASP A 1062 -34.01 -38.50 8.06
N THR A 1063 -34.01 -38.18 9.36
CA THR A 1063 -33.12 -38.76 10.39
C THR A 1063 -33.66 -40.03 11.06
N GLU A 1064 -34.54 -40.81 10.40
CA GLU A 1064 -35.09 -42.05 11.00
C GLU A 1064 -34.49 -43.37 10.47
N GLU A 1065 -33.68 -43.38 9.41
CA GLU A 1065 -33.16 -44.64 8.84
C GLU A 1065 -31.75 -45.07 9.28
N LEU A 1066 -31.00 -44.25 10.03
CA LEU A 1066 -29.59 -44.55 10.35
C LEU A 1066 -29.32 -45.08 11.77
N GLY A 1067 -30.29 -45.06 12.68
CA GLY A 1067 -30.15 -45.66 14.01
C GLY A 1067 -28.98 -45.12 14.86
N LEU A 1068 -28.53 -43.89 14.62
CA LEU A 1068 -27.46 -43.23 15.38
C LEU A 1068 -28.06 -42.37 16.51
N GLU A 1069 -27.47 -42.46 17.70
CA GLU A 1069 -27.89 -41.68 18.87
C GLU A 1069 -27.49 -40.21 18.74
N GLU A 1070 -28.26 -39.31 19.37
CA GLU A 1070 -28.15 -37.85 19.28
C GLU A 1070 -26.77 -37.28 19.68
N GLU A 1071 -25.97 -38.02 20.45
CA GLU A 1071 -24.57 -37.68 20.77
C GLU A 1071 -23.61 -37.90 19.59
N GLN A 1072 -23.90 -38.83 18.68
CA GLN A 1072 -23.05 -39.13 17.51
C GLN A 1072 -23.23 -38.11 16.39
N VAL A 1073 -24.42 -37.51 16.28
CA VAL A 1073 -24.68 -36.41 15.32
C VAL A 1073 -23.96 -35.12 15.73
N LYS A 1074 -23.84 -34.86 17.05
CA LYS A 1074 -23.09 -33.70 17.56
C LYS A 1074 -21.58 -33.79 17.33
N LEU A 1075 -21.02 -34.99 17.25
CA LEU A 1075 -19.58 -35.19 16.98
C LEU A 1075 -19.19 -35.03 15.51
N ILE A 1076 -20.15 -35.16 14.57
CA ILE A 1076 -19.91 -35.02 13.14
C ILE A 1076 -19.99 -33.53 12.70
N THR A 1077 -20.56 -32.65 13.54
CA THR A 1077 -20.75 -31.23 13.21
C THR A 1077 -19.66 -30.30 13.79
N VAL A 1078 -18.75 -30.82 14.62
CA VAL A 1078 -17.56 -30.12 15.15
C VAL A 1078 -16.36 -30.45 14.26
#